data_AF-A0A963BNL2-F1
#
_entry.id   AF-A0A963BNL2-F1
#
_cell.length_a   1.000
_cell.length_b   1.000
_cell.length_c   1.000
_cell.angle_alpha   90.00
_cell.angle_beta   90.00
_cell.angle_gamma   90.00
#
_symmetry.space_group_name_H-M   'P 1'
#
loop_
_entity.id
_entity.type
_entity.pdbx_description
1 polymer ?
#
loop_
_entity_poly.entity_id
_entity_poly.type
_entity_poly.pdbx_seq_one_letter_code
_entity_poly.pdbx_strand_id
1 'polypeptide(L)'
;MSEDSPPTGRFLARVEYLTPEHREHRFARLRPIYSIDDRPWRQVEDGDTVFPDEGTVFWWHPQTIAANGTLWVITLKSHPSYGTEPQHKDRWQVDTALRPYQAMVLYGVNGPREFRRSLAFRSLTFESQVIARPLVETVGKDGHWIALPESLRLSRQDDRTLVELTTGLEGVIPVYEVDAESFEQIFVDGQQYLLLLDPGQPTGYQCALSDAQLIENLRKRISSIDPEALKGIDVTKKLLRGYAEAIEAAGLENDDAAKEEARLDAATVLIEDWDTEVAHINDIVGDLMKHPRIEKDLRIRFEAELKRRMKESERELEQERQADIASLTTRKKEIETAKQELSTLRASISKAVEDILEAPRDALVKHGLLDALKNALHIEAIHSSSAMAVRESTDAIETITEVDRLNPAATAWSHGTGMDPYMMQVALVAVLAHRITLFSGANAERLAIAVASTLAGDNAVRVFVGTAVFGLADLMNAPASPIGSTCLDRIVTLGDFLSERTHQDPMVVILSGCNRAPPEVVLPEFLMMLGDDPQLIGWPSKATGITMAKLSPRIRIIGTLYRGDATYRISPELSRQLGFVPADRRELNVTMPASPIPSPSRIALALWDSLQEPVDGIDIHAYVRWLREVGAGLPPDMIVYVLNTYLRLINDPTKALAEASAGLLLGRDPAPDLSNLPETNGGSIRQLLGELSATDAWQDAVHYFLMGDTR
;
A
#
# COMPACT_ATOMS: atom_id res chain seq x y z
N MET A 1 -9.23 48.14 -49.13
CA MET A 1 -8.18 47.13 -49.32
C MET A 1 -8.45 46.44 -50.64
N SER A 2 -7.46 46.19 -51.50
CA SER A 2 -7.68 45.34 -52.67
C SER A 2 -8.04 43.93 -52.17
N GLU A 3 -9.09 43.31 -52.71
CA GLU A 3 -9.61 41.98 -52.33
C GLU A 3 -8.56 40.83 -52.38
N ASP A 4 -7.36 41.09 -52.91
CA ASP A 4 -6.33 40.07 -53.14
C ASP A 4 -5.12 40.10 -52.20
N SER A 5 -5.00 41.07 -51.28
CA SER A 5 -3.89 41.06 -50.32
C SER A 5 -4.20 40.11 -49.16
N PRO A 6 -3.26 39.22 -48.76
CA PRO A 6 -3.47 38.36 -47.59
C PRO A 6 -3.87 39.21 -46.38
N PRO A 7 -4.77 38.71 -45.50
CA PRO A 7 -4.90 39.27 -44.16
C PRO A 7 -3.58 39.01 -43.43
N THR A 8 -2.61 39.88 -43.66
CA THR A 8 -1.31 39.88 -42.99
C THR A 8 -1.53 40.42 -41.60
N GLY A 9 -1.35 39.59 -40.59
CA GLY A 9 -1.58 39.99 -39.22
C GLY A 9 -1.63 38.83 -38.25
N ARG A 10 -1.65 39.18 -36.97
CA ARG A 10 -1.94 38.28 -35.86
C ARG A 10 -3.43 38.41 -35.52
N PHE A 11 -4.07 37.27 -35.34
CA PHE A 11 -5.47 37.20 -34.98
C PHE A 11 -5.66 36.44 -33.68
N LEU A 12 -6.58 36.88 -32.84
CA LEU A 12 -7.17 36.03 -31.81
C LEU A 12 -8.31 35.24 -32.46
N ALA A 13 -8.22 33.93 -32.42
CA ALA A 13 -9.20 33.03 -33.04
C ALA A 13 -9.69 31.97 -32.06
N ARG A 14 -10.95 31.55 -32.24
CA ARG A 14 -11.59 30.50 -31.44
C ARG A 14 -11.66 29.20 -32.22
N VAL A 15 -11.36 28.08 -31.57
CA VAL A 15 -11.55 26.75 -32.16
C VAL A 15 -13.05 26.44 -32.21
N GLU A 16 -13.62 26.41 -33.42
CA GLU A 16 -15.04 26.07 -33.64
C GLU A 16 -15.22 24.56 -33.80
N TYR A 17 -14.22 23.91 -34.40
CA TYR A 17 -14.25 22.48 -34.66
C TYR A 17 -12.85 21.87 -34.57
N LEU A 18 -12.77 20.70 -33.95
CA LEU A 18 -11.56 19.90 -33.81
C LEU A 18 -11.91 18.45 -34.12
N THR A 19 -11.13 17.83 -35.02
CA THR A 19 -11.28 16.39 -35.29
C THR A 19 -10.86 15.54 -34.09
N PRO A 20 -11.51 14.38 -33.84
CA PRO A 20 -11.12 13.44 -32.80
C PRO A 20 -9.67 12.96 -32.94
N GLU A 21 -8.99 12.70 -31.82
CA GLU A 21 -7.56 12.37 -31.76
C GLU A 21 -7.14 11.10 -32.53
N HIS A 22 -8.05 10.18 -32.83
CA HIS A 22 -7.75 8.89 -33.44
C HIS A 22 -7.80 8.85 -34.98
N ARG A 23 -7.87 10.01 -35.66
CA ARG A 23 -7.84 10.07 -37.12
C ARG A 23 -6.42 10.34 -37.63
N GLU A 24 -6.06 9.72 -38.75
CA GLU A 24 -4.76 9.88 -39.43
C GLU A 24 -4.40 11.36 -39.74
N HIS A 25 -5.40 12.24 -39.77
CA HIS A 25 -5.23 13.68 -39.95
C HIS A 25 -6.01 14.46 -38.88
N ARG A 26 -5.31 14.92 -37.85
CA ARG A 26 -5.87 15.85 -36.85
C ARG A 26 -5.84 17.28 -37.43
N PHE A 27 -7.00 17.92 -37.53
CA PHE A 27 -7.13 19.33 -37.92
C PHE A 27 -8.17 20.07 -37.06
N ALA A 28 -8.05 21.40 -37.02
CA ALA A 28 -9.03 22.28 -36.40
C ALA A 28 -9.47 23.39 -37.37
N ARG A 29 -10.70 23.85 -37.22
CA ARG A 29 -11.20 25.09 -37.84
C ARG A 29 -11.30 26.17 -36.77
N LEU A 30 -10.69 27.32 -37.05
CA LEU A 30 -10.67 28.45 -36.13
C LEU A 30 -11.40 29.61 -36.76
N ARG A 31 -12.19 30.34 -35.97
CA ARG A 31 -12.82 31.60 -36.38
C ARG A 31 -12.02 32.77 -35.80
N PRO A 32 -11.38 33.61 -36.63
CA PRO A 32 -10.78 34.86 -36.18
C PRO A 32 -11.84 35.78 -35.59
N ILE A 33 -11.61 36.30 -34.39
CA ILE A 33 -12.55 37.17 -33.65
C ILE A 33 -11.99 38.58 -33.51
N TYR A 34 -10.68 38.71 -33.24
CA TYR A 34 -10.00 40.00 -33.12
C TYR A 34 -8.71 40.01 -33.95
N SER A 35 -8.40 41.16 -34.55
CA SER A 35 -7.05 41.50 -35.01
C SER A 35 -6.28 42.12 -33.84
N ILE A 36 -5.07 41.62 -33.60
CA ILE A 36 -4.26 41.98 -32.43
C ILE A 36 -2.95 42.68 -32.80
N ASP A 37 -2.84 43.18 -34.02
CA ASP A 37 -1.66 43.90 -34.50
C ASP A 37 -1.53 45.31 -33.87
N ASP A 38 -2.67 45.90 -33.49
CA ASP A 38 -2.75 47.18 -32.77
C ASP A 38 -3.43 46.97 -31.40
N ARG A 39 -3.11 47.82 -30.42
CA ARG A 39 -3.87 47.99 -29.17
C ARG A 39 -4.70 49.29 -29.24
N PRO A 40 -5.98 49.29 -28.80
CA PRO A 40 -6.76 48.13 -28.35
C PRO A 40 -7.05 47.17 -29.51
N TRP A 41 -7.30 45.89 -29.18
CA TRP A 41 -7.62 44.88 -30.19
C TRP A 41 -8.89 45.25 -30.94
N ARG A 42 -8.88 45.07 -32.26
CA ARG A 42 -10.03 45.40 -33.12
C ARG A 42 -10.80 44.14 -33.43
N GLN A 43 -12.11 44.16 -33.20
CA GLN A 43 -12.97 43.06 -33.59
C GLN A 43 -12.94 42.89 -35.12
N VAL A 44 -12.89 41.65 -35.59
CA VAL A 44 -12.99 41.34 -37.02
C VAL A 44 -14.45 41.48 -37.42
N GLU A 45 -14.81 42.65 -37.97
CA GLU A 45 -16.10 42.88 -38.60
C GLU A 45 -16.13 42.15 -39.95
N ASP A 46 -17.26 41.52 -40.29
CA ASP A 46 -17.48 40.79 -41.55
C ASP A 46 -16.47 39.65 -41.84
N GLY A 47 -16.15 38.84 -40.83
CA GLY A 47 -15.24 37.69 -40.95
C GLY A 47 -15.57 36.74 -42.11
N ASP A 48 -16.85 36.56 -42.45
CA ASP A 48 -17.33 35.74 -43.58
C ASP A 48 -16.90 36.29 -44.95
N THR A 49 -16.62 37.59 -45.04
CA THR A 49 -16.12 38.25 -46.26
C THR A 49 -14.59 38.19 -46.37
N VAL A 50 -13.90 38.23 -45.23
CA VAL A 50 -12.43 38.24 -45.15
C VAL A 50 -11.84 36.83 -45.25
N PHE A 51 -12.51 35.84 -44.66
CA PHE A 51 -12.07 34.45 -44.64
C PHE A 51 -13.06 33.56 -45.42
N PRO A 52 -12.66 33.01 -46.58
CA PRO A 52 -13.49 32.05 -47.30
C PRO A 52 -13.71 30.83 -46.39
N ASP A 53 -14.92 30.26 -46.40
CA ASP A 53 -15.39 29.16 -45.52
C ASP A 53 -16.06 29.60 -44.19
N GLU A 54 -17.12 30.41 -44.30
CA GLU A 54 -17.98 30.82 -43.16
C GLU A 54 -17.17 31.51 -42.04
N GLY A 55 -16.17 32.30 -42.44
CA GLY A 55 -15.34 33.08 -41.55
C GLY A 55 -14.29 32.26 -40.80
N THR A 56 -13.91 31.08 -41.30
CA THR A 56 -12.95 30.18 -40.61
C THR A 56 -11.63 29.98 -41.36
N VAL A 57 -10.61 29.54 -40.63
CA VAL A 57 -9.27 29.20 -41.13
C VAL A 57 -8.85 27.81 -40.66
N PHE A 58 -7.99 27.14 -41.42
CA PHE A 58 -7.58 25.77 -41.14
C PHE A 58 -6.29 25.69 -40.32
N TRP A 59 -6.29 24.88 -39.27
CA TRP A 59 -5.11 24.55 -38.48
C TRP A 59 -4.79 23.05 -38.60
N TRP A 60 -3.78 22.75 -39.41
CA TRP A 60 -3.25 21.39 -39.56
C TRP A 60 -2.38 21.03 -38.36
N HIS A 61 -2.56 19.81 -37.84
CA HIS A 61 -1.82 19.31 -36.68
C HIS A 61 -1.91 20.22 -35.45
N PRO A 62 -3.12 20.54 -34.96
CA PRO A 62 -3.29 21.38 -33.78
C PRO A 62 -2.60 20.76 -32.57
N GLN A 63 -2.14 21.59 -31.64
CA GLN A 63 -1.50 21.14 -30.40
C GLN A 63 -2.42 20.22 -29.60
N THR A 64 -1.87 19.26 -28.85
CA THR A 64 -2.64 18.26 -28.06
C THR A 64 -3.69 18.90 -27.17
N ILE A 65 -3.35 20.03 -26.54
CA ILE A 65 -4.21 20.80 -25.65
C ILE A 65 -5.33 21.61 -26.33
N ALA A 66 -5.37 21.66 -27.67
CA ALA A 66 -6.45 22.36 -28.37
C ALA A 66 -7.79 21.64 -28.15
N ALA A 67 -8.84 22.41 -27.85
CA ALA A 67 -10.20 21.92 -27.66
C ALA A 67 -11.23 22.89 -28.24
N ASN A 68 -12.42 22.40 -28.58
CA ASN A 68 -13.51 23.26 -29.04
C ASN A 68 -13.81 24.36 -28.00
N GLY A 69 -13.96 25.58 -28.48
CA GLY A 69 -14.19 26.77 -27.66
C GLY A 69 -12.92 27.45 -27.12
N THR A 70 -11.74 26.85 -27.26
CA THR A 70 -10.49 27.48 -26.80
C THR A 70 -10.03 28.62 -27.73
N LEU A 71 -9.35 29.60 -27.15
CA LEU A 71 -8.80 30.76 -27.84
C LEU A 71 -7.31 30.59 -28.13
N TRP A 72 -6.90 31.06 -29.31
CA TRP A 72 -5.54 30.96 -29.82
C TRP A 72 -5.16 32.24 -30.55
N VAL A 73 -3.95 32.70 -30.31
CA VAL A 73 -3.30 33.77 -31.09
C VAL A 73 -2.63 33.11 -32.28
N ILE A 74 -3.10 33.42 -33.48
CA ILE A 74 -2.64 32.78 -34.71
C ILE A 74 -2.02 33.78 -35.68
N THR A 75 -1.03 33.32 -36.44
CA THR A 75 -0.62 33.96 -37.70
C THR A 75 -1.09 33.11 -38.86
N LEU A 76 -1.37 33.75 -39.99
CA LEU A 76 -1.90 33.09 -41.18
C LEU A 76 -0.87 33.08 -42.31
N LYS A 77 -0.88 32.01 -43.09
CA LYS A 77 -0.19 31.94 -44.39
C LYS A 77 -1.14 31.42 -45.46
N SER A 78 -0.87 31.78 -46.71
CA SER A 78 -1.58 31.19 -47.85
C SER A 78 -1.18 29.72 -48.00
N HIS A 79 -2.13 28.85 -48.30
CA HIS A 79 -1.84 27.47 -48.63
C HIS A 79 -1.17 27.39 -50.02
N PRO A 80 -0.03 26.67 -50.18
CA PRO A 80 0.74 26.69 -51.43
C PRO A 80 0.05 25.95 -52.59
N SER A 81 -0.84 25.00 -52.30
CA SER A 81 -1.48 24.14 -53.32
C SER A 81 -2.78 24.70 -53.92
N TYR A 82 -3.38 25.71 -53.28
CA TYR A 82 -4.58 26.36 -53.80
C TYR A 82 -4.09 27.67 -54.41
N GLY A 83 -4.12 27.77 -55.74
CA GLY A 83 -3.61 28.94 -56.48
C GLY A 83 -4.32 30.23 -56.10
N THR A 84 -4.02 31.33 -56.80
CA THR A 84 -4.63 32.66 -56.58
C THR A 84 -6.14 32.71 -56.81
N GLU A 85 -6.82 31.58 -57.00
CA GLU A 85 -8.26 31.52 -57.20
C GLU A 85 -8.99 31.82 -55.88
N PRO A 86 -9.83 32.88 -55.82
CA PRO A 86 -10.44 33.36 -54.58
C PRO A 86 -11.42 32.40 -53.90
N GLN A 87 -11.81 31.31 -54.57
CA GLN A 87 -12.96 30.47 -54.18
C GLN A 87 -12.60 29.24 -53.32
N HIS A 88 -11.31 28.99 -53.06
CA HIS A 88 -10.92 27.83 -52.26
C HIS A 88 -11.09 28.08 -50.76
N LYS A 89 -11.92 27.23 -50.13
CA LYS A 89 -12.25 27.23 -48.70
C LYS A 89 -11.03 27.11 -47.77
N ASP A 90 -9.94 26.53 -48.26
CA ASP A 90 -8.74 26.23 -47.46
C ASP A 90 -7.58 27.19 -47.78
N ARG A 91 -7.88 28.38 -48.35
CA ARG A 91 -6.87 29.35 -48.78
C ARG A 91 -5.96 29.80 -47.64
N TRP A 92 -6.52 29.95 -46.43
CA TRP A 92 -5.78 30.41 -45.25
C TRP A 92 -5.56 29.27 -44.26
N GLN A 93 -4.29 29.06 -43.94
CA GLN A 93 -3.90 28.10 -42.92
C GLN A 93 -3.14 28.81 -41.80
N VAL A 94 -3.31 28.29 -40.59
CA VAL A 94 -2.55 28.69 -39.40
C VAL A 94 -1.09 28.34 -39.61
N ASP A 95 -0.23 29.35 -39.46
CA ASP A 95 1.22 29.21 -39.53
C ASP A 95 1.80 29.00 -38.14
N THR A 96 1.51 29.92 -37.22
CA THR A 96 1.84 29.80 -35.80
C THR A 96 0.58 29.93 -34.96
N ALA A 97 0.54 29.23 -33.83
CA ALA A 97 -0.54 29.29 -32.87
C ALA A 97 0.04 29.29 -31.46
N LEU A 98 -0.31 30.31 -30.67
CA LEU A 98 0.08 30.47 -29.28
C LEU A 98 -1.16 30.65 -28.42
N ARG A 99 -1.23 30.01 -27.28
CA ARG A 99 -2.36 30.15 -26.38
C ARG A 99 -2.17 31.42 -25.54
N PRO A 100 -3.11 32.38 -25.57
CA PRO A 100 -3.03 33.54 -24.69
C PRO A 100 -3.34 33.13 -23.24
N TYR A 101 -3.02 34.02 -22.31
CA TYR A 101 -3.33 33.89 -20.90
C TYR A 101 -4.68 34.53 -20.61
N GLN A 102 -5.52 33.88 -19.80
CA GLN A 102 -6.80 34.37 -19.34
C GLN A 102 -6.68 34.74 -17.86
N ALA A 103 -6.95 36.00 -17.53
CA ALA A 103 -7.01 36.45 -16.15
C ALA A 103 -8.18 35.76 -15.44
N MET A 104 -7.93 35.16 -14.29
CA MET A 104 -8.93 34.49 -13.47
C MET A 104 -8.77 34.86 -12.00
N VAL A 105 -9.90 35.09 -11.34
CA VAL A 105 -9.96 35.36 -9.90
C VAL A 105 -10.42 34.10 -9.19
N LEU A 106 -9.69 33.69 -8.15
CA LEU A 106 -10.08 32.57 -7.31
C LEU A 106 -11.02 33.00 -6.20
N TYR A 107 -12.04 32.18 -5.95
CA TYR A 107 -12.95 32.36 -4.84
C TYR A 107 -12.58 31.44 -3.67
N GLY A 108 -12.56 32.01 -2.46
CA GLY A 108 -12.41 31.24 -1.21
C GLY A 108 -11.01 30.67 -0.98
N VAL A 109 -10.00 31.19 -1.67
CA VAL A 109 -8.60 30.79 -1.53
C VAL A 109 -7.77 32.01 -1.14
N ASN A 110 -7.45 32.14 0.14
CA ASN A 110 -6.73 33.27 0.69
C ASN A 110 -5.24 32.93 0.90
N GLY A 111 -4.43 33.37 -0.03
CA GLY A 111 -2.97 33.31 0.06
C GLY A 111 -2.32 32.01 -0.42
N PRO A 112 -0.97 31.97 -0.40
CA PRO A 112 -0.18 30.91 -1.05
C PRO A 112 -0.43 29.48 -0.54
N ARG A 113 -0.71 29.33 0.77
CA ARG A 113 -0.94 28.01 1.40
C ARG A 113 -2.28 27.42 1.00
N GLU A 114 -3.36 28.19 1.12
CA GLU A 114 -4.69 27.74 0.72
C GLU A 114 -4.72 27.48 -0.78
N PHE A 115 -4.01 28.28 -1.57
CA PHE A 115 -3.84 28.05 -3.01
C PHE A 115 -3.18 26.70 -3.26
N ARG A 116 -2.02 26.45 -2.65
CA ARG A 116 -1.29 25.18 -2.79
C ARG A 116 -2.15 23.98 -2.37
N ARG A 117 -2.84 24.06 -1.23
CA ARG A 117 -3.72 22.98 -0.75
C ARG A 117 -4.93 22.77 -1.66
N SER A 118 -5.54 23.85 -2.14
CA SER A 118 -6.68 23.79 -3.05
C SER A 118 -6.27 23.26 -4.41
N LEU A 119 -5.04 23.49 -4.83
CA LEU A 119 -4.49 22.97 -6.06
C LEU A 119 -4.10 21.48 -5.94
N ALA A 120 -3.59 21.05 -4.78
CA ALA A 120 -3.07 19.70 -4.57
C ALA A 120 -4.10 18.68 -4.08
N PHE A 121 -5.12 19.10 -3.34
CA PHE A 121 -6.14 18.22 -2.74
C PHE A 121 -7.57 18.51 -3.22
N ARG A 122 -7.81 19.67 -3.82
CA ARG A 122 -9.12 20.07 -4.33
C ARG A 122 -9.00 20.40 -5.82
N SER A 123 -10.14 20.64 -6.44
CA SER A 123 -10.23 21.33 -7.72
C SER A 123 -10.30 22.82 -7.46
N LEU A 124 -9.65 23.62 -8.30
CA LEU A 124 -9.87 25.07 -8.31
C LEU A 124 -11.20 25.36 -9.01
N THR A 125 -12.05 26.17 -8.40
CA THR A 125 -13.35 26.54 -8.96
C THR A 125 -13.34 27.97 -9.48
N PHE A 126 -13.79 28.15 -10.72
CA PHE A 126 -13.96 29.46 -11.34
C PHE A 126 -15.40 29.66 -11.82
N GLU A 127 -15.91 30.88 -11.75
CA GLU A 127 -17.24 31.24 -12.24
C GLU A 127 -17.29 31.33 -13.77
N SER A 128 -16.18 31.71 -14.41
CA SER A 128 -16.08 31.80 -15.86
C SER A 128 -15.57 30.50 -16.47
N GLN A 129 -15.95 30.24 -17.73
CA GLN A 129 -15.35 29.18 -18.52
C GLN A 129 -13.85 29.45 -18.75
N VAL A 130 -13.03 28.40 -18.67
CA VAL A 130 -11.63 28.46 -19.06
C VAL A 130 -11.53 28.28 -20.58
N ILE A 131 -11.23 29.36 -21.29
CA ILE A 131 -11.09 29.36 -22.75
C ILE A 131 -9.66 29.64 -23.23
N ALA A 132 -8.79 30.18 -22.37
CA ALA A 132 -7.36 30.34 -22.64
C ALA A 132 -6.51 29.70 -21.52
N ARG A 133 -5.20 29.97 -21.47
CA ARG A 133 -4.34 29.45 -20.40
C ARG A 133 -4.63 30.21 -19.09
N PRO A 134 -5.06 29.55 -18.00
CA PRO A 134 -5.42 30.28 -16.79
C PRO A 134 -4.22 31.00 -16.16
N LEU A 135 -4.43 32.27 -15.85
CA LEU A 135 -3.51 33.11 -15.10
C LEU A 135 -4.27 33.64 -13.89
N VAL A 136 -3.86 33.21 -12.71
CA VAL A 136 -4.65 33.34 -11.48
C VAL A 136 -4.04 34.37 -10.56
N GLU A 137 -4.81 35.37 -10.15
CA GLU A 137 -4.33 36.39 -9.21
C GLU A 137 -4.18 35.82 -7.79
N THR A 138 -3.06 36.13 -7.13
CA THR A 138 -2.87 35.77 -5.72
C THR A 138 -3.56 36.77 -4.81
N VAL A 139 -4.47 36.27 -3.96
CA VAL A 139 -5.17 37.11 -2.98
C VAL A 139 -4.18 37.81 -2.05
N GLY A 140 -4.26 39.15 -1.99
CA GLY A 140 -3.47 40.00 -1.10
C GLY A 140 -2.19 40.59 -1.70
N LYS A 141 -1.88 40.31 -2.98
CA LYS A 141 -0.79 40.95 -3.72
C LYS A 141 -1.28 41.36 -5.11
N ASP A 142 -1.70 42.62 -5.23
CA ASP A 142 -2.13 43.18 -6.51
C ASP A 142 -1.01 43.02 -7.56
N GLY A 143 -1.39 42.61 -8.77
CA GLY A 143 -0.48 42.43 -9.89
C GLY A 143 0.37 41.15 -9.86
N HIS A 144 0.20 40.25 -8.88
CA HIS A 144 0.89 38.96 -8.85
C HIS A 144 0.00 37.83 -9.37
N TRP A 145 0.48 37.16 -10.41
CA TRP A 145 -0.29 36.20 -11.18
C TRP A 145 0.42 34.85 -11.31
N ILE A 146 -0.28 33.76 -11.02
CA ILE A 146 0.22 32.39 -11.12
C ILE A 146 -0.29 31.77 -12.43
N ALA A 147 0.62 31.37 -13.34
CA ALA A 147 0.20 30.73 -14.58
C ALA A 147 0.01 29.23 -14.37
N LEU A 148 -1.23 28.76 -14.36
CA LEU A 148 -1.50 27.34 -14.21
C LEU A 148 -0.86 26.53 -15.37
N PRO A 149 -0.45 25.28 -15.12
CA PRO A 149 0.18 24.44 -16.13
C PRO A 149 -0.78 24.15 -17.29
N GLU A 150 -0.26 23.64 -18.41
CA GLU A 150 -1.10 23.34 -19.58
C GLU A 150 -1.83 22.00 -19.45
N SER A 151 -1.35 21.11 -18.58
CA SER A 151 -1.88 19.76 -18.36
C SER A 151 -3.12 19.73 -17.44
N LEU A 152 -3.96 20.77 -17.49
CA LEU A 152 -5.15 20.85 -16.64
C LEU A 152 -6.27 19.96 -17.18
N ARG A 153 -6.94 19.25 -16.29
CA ARG A 153 -8.26 18.68 -16.56
C ARG A 153 -9.30 19.73 -16.22
N LEU A 154 -10.12 20.04 -17.22
CA LEU A 154 -11.25 20.95 -17.07
C LEU A 154 -12.52 20.10 -17.03
N SER A 155 -13.30 20.24 -15.96
CA SER A 155 -14.65 19.68 -15.87
C SER A 155 -15.64 20.79 -15.54
N ARG A 156 -16.89 20.65 -15.99
CA ARG A 156 -17.96 21.63 -15.75
C ARG A 156 -18.96 21.06 -14.77
N GLN A 157 -19.23 21.77 -13.69
CA GLN A 157 -20.22 21.38 -12.67
C GLN A 157 -20.99 22.63 -12.23
N ASP A 158 -22.33 22.59 -12.34
CA ASP A 158 -23.24 23.61 -11.78
C ASP A 158 -22.81 25.06 -12.10
N ASP A 159 -22.60 25.36 -13.39
CA ASP A 159 -22.12 26.65 -13.94
C ASP A 159 -20.70 27.09 -13.55
N ARG A 160 -19.96 26.26 -12.82
CA ARG A 160 -18.56 26.51 -12.48
C ARG A 160 -17.64 25.63 -13.32
N THR A 161 -16.45 26.16 -13.59
CA THR A 161 -15.36 25.37 -14.16
C THR A 161 -14.50 24.87 -13.02
N LEU A 162 -14.38 23.55 -12.93
CA LEU A 162 -13.46 22.86 -12.05
C LEU A 162 -12.17 22.60 -12.81
N VAL A 163 -11.07 23.00 -12.19
CA VAL A 163 -9.73 22.83 -12.72
C VAL A 163 -8.97 21.88 -11.82
N GLU A 164 -8.64 20.72 -12.36
CA GLU A 164 -7.86 19.69 -11.68
C GLU A 164 -6.48 19.59 -12.32
N LEU A 165 -5.45 19.49 -11.50
CA LEU A 165 -4.12 19.17 -12.01
C LEU A 165 -4.03 17.69 -12.39
N THR A 166 -3.46 17.37 -13.54
CA THR A 166 -3.01 16.00 -13.78
C THR A 166 -1.70 15.72 -13.03
N THR A 167 -1.55 14.48 -12.57
CA THR A 167 -0.33 13.95 -11.95
C THR A 167 0.88 14.13 -12.86
N GLY A 168 1.99 14.69 -12.35
CA GLY A 168 3.26 14.80 -13.09
C GLY A 168 3.91 16.18 -13.14
N LEU A 169 3.44 17.17 -12.38
CA LEU A 169 4.10 18.49 -12.32
C LEU A 169 5.43 18.42 -11.57
N GLU A 170 6.39 19.27 -11.95
CA GLU A 170 7.64 19.54 -11.20
C GLU A 170 7.40 20.09 -9.78
N GLY A 171 6.13 20.36 -9.42
CA GLY A 171 5.73 20.79 -8.09
C GLY A 171 5.87 22.29 -7.83
N VAL A 172 6.23 23.06 -8.85
CA VAL A 172 6.37 24.53 -8.79
C VAL A 172 5.77 25.14 -10.05
N ILE A 173 5.20 26.33 -9.91
CA ILE A 173 4.45 27.02 -10.96
C ILE A 173 4.97 28.47 -11.06
N PRO A 174 5.23 29.01 -12.26
CA PRO A 174 5.74 30.37 -12.40
C PRO A 174 4.74 31.43 -11.93
N VAL A 175 5.30 32.46 -11.30
CA VAL A 175 4.62 33.68 -10.85
C VAL A 175 5.10 34.84 -11.71
N TYR A 176 4.19 35.70 -12.10
CA TYR A 176 4.43 36.87 -12.94
C TYR A 176 3.93 38.13 -12.24
N GLU A 177 4.64 39.23 -12.44
CA GLU A 177 4.16 40.56 -12.08
C GLU A 177 3.60 41.21 -13.34
N VAL A 178 2.29 41.40 -13.40
CA VAL A 178 1.58 41.90 -14.58
C VAL A 178 0.70 43.08 -14.17
N ASP A 179 0.91 44.21 -14.83
CA ASP A 179 0.07 45.39 -14.68
C ASP A 179 -1.35 45.12 -15.22
N ALA A 180 -2.37 45.59 -14.49
CA ALA A 180 -3.77 45.43 -14.87
C ALA A 180 -4.06 46.03 -16.26
N GLU A 181 -3.35 47.10 -16.64
CA GLU A 181 -3.47 47.73 -17.97
C GLU A 181 -2.90 46.86 -19.11
N SER A 182 -2.13 45.82 -18.78
CA SER A 182 -1.56 44.91 -19.79
C SER A 182 -2.60 43.95 -20.36
N PHE A 183 -3.71 43.74 -19.64
CA PHE A 183 -4.81 42.88 -20.05
C PHE A 183 -5.74 43.58 -21.04
N GLU A 184 -6.11 42.85 -22.09
CA GLU A 184 -7.06 43.30 -23.10
C GLU A 184 -8.43 42.69 -22.79
N GLN A 185 -9.45 43.54 -22.75
CA GLN A 185 -10.82 43.12 -22.54
C GLN A 185 -11.45 42.70 -23.87
N ILE A 186 -11.97 41.48 -23.93
CA ILE A 186 -12.68 40.96 -25.09
C ILE A 186 -14.05 40.42 -24.70
N PHE A 187 -14.92 40.32 -25.70
CA PHE A 187 -16.22 39.66 -25.59
C PHE A 187 -16.28 38.45 -26.53
N VAL A 188 -16.67 37.31 -25.97
CA VAL A 188 -16.90 36.05 -26.70
C VAL A 188 -18.21 35.46 -26.20
N ASP A 189 -19.15 35.18 -27.11
CA ASP A 189 -20.49 34.69 -26.80
C ASP A 189 -21.25 35.52 -25.74
N GLY A 190 -21.05 36.84 -25.76
CA GLY A 190 -21.67 37.75 -24.79
C GLY A 190 -21.07 37.70 -23.38
N GLN A 191 -20.02 36.90 -23.16
CA GLN A 191 -19.24 36.88 -21.93
C GLN A 191 -17.96 37.69 -22.07
N GLN A 192 -17.58 38.40 -21.01
CA GLN A 192 -16.37 39.21 -20.95
C GLN A 192 -15.19 38.36 -20.45
N TYR A 193 -14.04 38.50 -21.13
CA TYR A 193 -12.79 37.88 -20.74
C TYR A 193 -11.66 38.92 -20.74
N LEU A 194 -10.70 38.76 -19.84
CA LEU A 194 -9.47 39.55 -19.79
C LEU A 194 -8.31 38.67 -20.25
N LEU A 195 -7.65 39.05 -21.35
CA LEU A 195 -6.58 38.26 -21.94
C LEU A 195 -5.24 39.00 -21.94
N LEU A 196 -4.16 38.23 -21.84
CA LEU A 196 -2.78 38.69 -21.93
C LEU A 196 -2.03 37.82 -22.94
N LEU A 197 -1.30 38.44 -23.86
CA LEU A 197 -0.56 37.69 -24.89
C LEU A 197 0.70 37.04 -24.34
N ASP A 198 1.43 37.80 -23.53
CA ASP A 198 2.73 37.42 -23.00
C ASP A 198 2.90 38.07 -21.62
N PRO A 199 3.04 37.28 -20.54
CA PRO A 199 3.31 37.79 -19.21
C PRO A 199 4.80 38.15 -19.01
N GLY A 200 5.66 37.91 -20.00
CA GLY A 200 7.09 38.16 -19.90
C GLY A 200 7.83 37.07 -19.14
N GLN A 201 8.93 37.43 -18.49
CA GLN A 201 9.70 36.49 -17.67
C GLN A 201 9.05 36.31 -16.29
N PRO A 202 9.05 35.09 -15.75
CA PRO A 202 8.55 34.86 -14.40
C PRO A 202 9.40 35.65 -13.39
N THR A 203 8.73 36.30 -12.44
CA THR A 203 9.36 37.00 -11.33
C THR A 203 9.66 36.08 -10.15
N GLY A 204 9.07 34.88 -10.14
CA GLY A 204 9.35 33.85 -9.14
C GLY A 204 8.56 32.57 -9.40
N TYR A 205 8.51 31.71 -8.39
CA TYR A 205 7.78 30.44 -8.44
C TYR A 205 6.93 30.23 -7.19
N GLN A 206 5.80 29.54 -7.35
CA GLN A 206 4.90 29.13 -6.28
C GLN A 206 4.91 27.60 -6.19
N CYS A 207 5.14 27.06 -4.99
CA CYS A 207 5.02 25.62 -4.75
C CYS A 207 3.57 25.15 -4.91
N ALA A 208 3.39 24.08 -5.68
CA ALA A 208 2.13 23.45 -6.05
C ALA A 208 1.97 22.02 -5.49
N LEU A 209 2.97 21.54 -4.75
CA LEU A 209 2.95 20.20 -4.14
C LEU A 209 1.99 20.16 -2.95
N SER A 210 1.33 19.01 -2.75
CA SER A 210 0.64 18.72 -1.48
C SER A 210 1.62 18.75 -0.30
N ASP A 211 1.11 18.91 0.93
CA ASP A 211 1.92 18.86 2.15
C ASP A 211 2.77 17.58 2.19
N ALA A 212 2.16 16.44 1.89
CA ALA A 212 2.85 15.14 1.86
C ALA A 212 3.91 15.06 0.76
N GLN A 213 3.59 15.48 -0.47
CA GLN A 213 4.55 15.47 -1.58
C GLN A 213 5.70 16.45 -1.37
N LEU A 214 5.44 17.61 -0.76
CA LEU A 214 6.46 18.60 -0.43
C LEU A 214 7.46 18.00 0.57
N ILE A 215 6.96 17.43 1.66
CA ILE A 215 7.81 16.78 2.67
C ILE A 215 8.58 15.59 2.08
N GLU A 216 7.92 14.76 1.27
CA GLU A 216 8.58 13.61 0.64
C GLU A 216 9.65 14.03 -0.38
N ASN A 217 9.39 15.05 -1.19
CA ASN A 217 10.38 15.58 -2.13
C ASN A 217 11.56 16.20 -1.39
N LEU A 218 11.31 16.97 -0.33
CA LEU A 218 12.37 17.51 0.52
C LEU A 218 13.19 16.38 1.15
N ARG A 219 12.52 15.35 1.68
CA ARG A 219 13.19 14.17 2.25
C ARG A 219 14.08 13.47 1.23
N LYS A 220 13.56 13.19 0.02
CA LYS A 220 14.33 12.57 -1.07
C LYS A 220 15.55 13.42 -1.46
N ARG A 221 15.38 14.74 -1.52
CA ARG A 221 16.43 15.67 -1.93
C ARG A 221 17.48 15.84 -0.84
N ILE A 222 17.08 15.92 0.43
CA ILE A 222 17.99 15.87 1.59
C ILE A 222 18.76 14.53 1.58
N SER A 223 18.08 13.40 1.36
CA SER A 223 18.73 12.08 1.26
C SER A 223 19.82 12.05 0.20
N SER A 224 19.60 12.72 -0.93
CA SER A 224 20.59 12.78 -2.01
C SER A 224 21.79 13.67 -1.70
N ILE A 225 21.63 14.67 -0.84
CA ILE A 225 22.67 15.65 -0.51
C ILE A 225 23.46 15.22 0.74
N ASP A 226 22.76 14.82 1.80
CA ASP A 226 23.33 14.36 3.08
C ASP A 226 22.53 13.18 3.65
N PRO A 227 22.94 11.93 3.35
CA PRO A 227 22.32 10.73 3.88
C PRO A 227 22.41 10.58 5.40
N GLU A 228 23.41 11.20 6.05
CA GLU A 228 23.58 11.11 7.51
C GLU A 228 22.60 12.04 8.24
N ALA A 229 22.22 13.17 7.63
CA ALA A 229 21.23 14.10 8.19
C ALA A 229 19.85 13.46 8.42
N LEU A 230 19.49 12.41 7.66
CA LEU A 230 18.22 11.68 7.82
C LEU A 230 18.21 10.64 8.94
N LYS A 231 19.36 10.32 9.55
CA LYS A 231 19.42 9.35 10.66
C LYS A 231 18.84 9.90 11.98
N GLY A 232 18.61 11.20 12.07
CA GLY A 232 17.82 11.83 13.13
C GLY A 232 16.36 11.96 12.69
N ILE A 233 15.49 11.06 13.17
CA ILE A 233 14.06 11.08 12.85
C ILE A 233 13.40 12.22 13.63
N ASP A 234 13.34 13.38 12.98
CA ASP A 234 12.26 14.37 13.01
C ASP A 234 12.65 15.44 12.00
N VAL A 235 11.76 15.76 11.04
CA VAL A 235 11.95 16.91 10.14
C VAL A 235 11.84 18.17 10.97
N THR A 236 12.91 18.52 11.66
CA THR A 236 13.01 19.69 12.52
C THR A 236 13.33 20.93 11.68
N LYS A 237 12.97 22.12 12.18
CA LYS A 237 13.42 23.42 11.62
C LYS A 237 14.94 23.44 11.33
N LYS A 238 15.72 22.69 12.10
CA LYS A 238 17.16 22.53 11.94
C LYS A 238 17.56 21.77 10.66
N LEU A 239 16.78 20.76 10.27
CA LEU A 239 16.98 19.97 9.04
C LEU A 239 16.62 20.79 7.80
N LEU A 240 15.53 21.57 7.82
CA LEU A 240 15.20 22.50 6.74
C LEU A 240 16.26 23.61 6.59
N ARG A 241 16.78 24.13 7.70
CA ARG A 241 17.87 25.12 7.66
C ARG A 241 19.16 24.53 7.08
N GLY A 242 19.54 23.32 7.50
CA GLY A 242 20.68 22.61 6.91
C GLY A 242 20.49 22.31 5.42
N TYR A 243 19.25 22.06 4.99
CA TYR A 243 18.92 21.89 3.58
C TYR A 243 18.99 23.21 2.79
N ALA A 244 18.52 24.33 3.34
CA ALA A 244 18.67 25.65 2.73
C ALA A 244 20.15 26.04 2.58
N GLU A 245 20.95 25.84 3.63
CA GLU A 245 22.40 26.06 3.61
C GLU A 245 23.10 25.15 2.57
N ALA A 246 22.64 23.91 2.42
CA ALA A 246 23.19 22.98 1.43
C ALA A 246 22.80 23.34 -0.02
N ILE A 247 21.59 23.88 -0.25
CA ILE A 247 21.18 24.41 -1.55
C ILE A 247 22.03 25.61 -1.94
N GLU A 248 22.22 26.56 -1.02
CA GLU A 248 23.09 27.72 -1.23
C GLU A 248 24.54 27.29 -1.52
N ALA A 249 25.05 26.29 -0.78
CA ALA A 249 26.40 25.75 -0.98
C ALA A 249 26.55 24.96 -2.30
N ALA A 250 25.47 24.35 -2.80
CA ALA A 250 25.48 23.57 -4.04
C ALA A 250 25.56 24.43 -5.31
N GLY A 251 25.37 25.75 -5.21
CA GLY A 251 25.53 26.68 -6.33
C GLY A 251 24.60 26.39 -7.51
N LEU A 252 23.33 26.05 -7.23
CA LEU A 252 22.33 25.84 -8.26
C LEU A 252 22.17 27.11 -9.13
N GLU A 253 22.12 26.95 -10.44
CA GLU A 253 21.99 28.08 -11.37
C GLU A 253 20.54 28.61 -11.41
N ASN A 254 20.40 29.94 -11.32
CA ASN A 254 19.23 30.80 -11.58
C ASN A 254 17.83 30.18 -11.30
N ASP A 255 17.23 29.50 -12.29
CA ASP A 255 15.85 29.02 -12.22
C ASP A 255 15.67 27.89 -11.19
N ASP A 256 16.64 26.99 -11.06
CA ASP A 256 16.54 25.89 -10.11
C ASP A 256 16.64 26.42 -8.68
N ALA A 257 17.47 27.43 -8.43
CA ALA A 257 17.55 28.08 -7.13
C ALA A 257 16.21 28.71 -6.71
N ALA A 258 15.56 29.47 -7.61
CA ALA A 258 14.28 30.10 -7.33
C ALA A 258 13.14 29.07 -7.12
N LYS A 259 13.16 27.97 -7.86
CA LYS A 259 12.22 26.85 -7.65
C LYS A 259 12.41 26.20 -6.28
N GLU A 260 13.66 26.04 -5.82
CA GLU A 260 13.94 25.48 -4.50
C GLU A 260 13.59 26.41 -3.35
N GLU A 261 13.84 27.71 -3.51
CA GLU A 261 13.41 28.75 -2.56
C GLU A 261 11.90 28.69 -2.36
N ALA A 262 11.12 28.59 -3.45
CA ALA A 262 9.67 28.44 -3.36
C ALA A 262 9.20 27.19 -2.59
N ARG A 263 9.96 26.08 -2.66
CA ARG A 263 9.67 24.85 -1.90
C ARG A 263 10.05 25.00 -0.42
N LEU A 264 11.18 25.65 -0.14
CA LEU A 264 11.64 25.97 1.21
C LEU A 264 10.67 26.89 1.94
N ASP A 265 10.21 27.95 1.29
CA ASP A 265 9.22 28.87 1.85
C ASP A 265 7.92 28.13 2.21
N ALA A 266 7.42 27.30 1.28
CA ALA A 266 6.22 26.51 1.51
C ALA A 266 6.38 25.52 2.69
N ALA A 267 7.57 24.94 2.85
CA ALA A 267 7.86 24.01 3.93
C ALA A 267 8.02 24.71 5.28
N THR A 268 8.63 25.90 5.29
CA THR A 268 8.79 26.72 6.49
C THR A 268 7.43 27.10 7.06
N VAL A 269 6.53 27.61 6.21
CA VAL A 269 5.14 27.91 6.60
C VAL A 269 4.44 26.67 7.15
N LEU A 270 4.58 25.52 6.48
CA LEU A 270 3.96 24.26 6.92
C LEU A 270 4.44 23.83 8.32
N ILE A 271 5.74 23.95 8.61
CA ILE A 271 6.27 23.59 9.93
C ILE A 271 5.81 24.57 11.02
N GLU A 272 5.79 25.87 10.73
CA GLU A 272 5.29 26.87 11.69
C GLU A 272 3.82 26.64 12.05
N ASP A 273 3.01 26.24 11.07
CA ASP A 273 1.63 25.85 11.29
C ASP A 273 1.51 24.59 12.15
N TRP A 274 2.32 23.55 11.88
CA TRP A 274 2.35 22.34 12.71
C TRP A 274 2.78 22.63 14.15
N ASP A 275 3.79 23.47 14.36
CA ASP A 275 4.20 23.89 15.71
C ASP A 275 3.03 24.56 16.45
N THR A 276 2.27 25.39 15.75
CA THR A 276 1.10 26.09 16.31
C THR A 276 -0.05 25.12 16.60
N GLU A 277 -0.34 24.18 15.70
CA GLU A 277 -1.35 23.13 15.90
C GLU A 277 -0.99 22.20 17.06
N VAL A 278 0.27 21.79 17.16
CA VAL A 278 0.78 20.98 18.28
C VAL A 278 0.67 21.75 19.60
N ALA A 279 1.00 23.04 19.62
CA ALA A 279 0.82 23.89 20.79
C ALA A 279 -0.66 23.95 21.21
N HIS A 280 -1.57 24.19 20.27
CA HIS A 280 -3.02 24.20 20.53
C HIS A 280 -3.53 22.85 21.03
N ILE A 281 -3.09 21.73 20.45
CA ILE A 281 -3.47 20.39 20.92
C ILE A 281 -2.95 20.18 22.35
N ASN A 282 -1.71 20.57 22.64
CA ASN A 282 -1.15 20.45 23.99
C ASN A 282 -1.90 21.32 25.00
N ASP A 283 -2.36 22.51 24.62
CA ASP A 283 -3.20 23.37 25.45
C ASP A 283 -4.56 22.71 25.72
N ILE A 284 -5.21 22.18 24.68
CA ILE A 284 -6.48 21.46 24.79
C ILE A 284 -6.34 20.22 25.67
N VAL A 285 -5.28 19.42 25.47
CA VAL A 285 -4.97 18.24 26.29
C VAL A 285 -4.71 18.68 27.73
N GLY A 286 -3.94 19.75 27.94
CA GLY A 286 -3.68 20.32 29.25
C GLY A 286 -4.96 20.74 29.97
N ASP A 287 -5.91 21.31 29.26
CA ASP A 287 -7.20 21.73 29.81
C ASP A 287 -8.16 20.55 30.03
N LEU A 288 -8.16 19.55 29.15
CA LEU A 288 -8.87 18.28 29.37
C LEU A 288 -8.33 17.56 30.60
N MET A 289 -7.01 17.55 30.80
CA MET A 289 -6.38 16.89 31.95
C MET A 289 -6.70 17.59 33.28
N LYS A 290 -6.96 18.89 33.26
CA LYS A 290 -7.46 19.66 34.42
C LYS A 290 -8.95 19.46 34.68
N HIS A 291 -9.68 18.79 33.77
CA HIS A 291 -11.11 18.60 33.94
C HIS A 291 -11.38 17.60 35.08
N PRO A 292 -12.15 17.96 36.13
CA PRO A 292 -12.27 17.17 37.36
C PRO A 292 -12.77 15.74 37.18
N ARG A 293 -13.58 15.48 36.14
CA ARG A 293 -14.06 14.13 35.81
C ARG A 293 -12.98 13.27 35.16
N ILE A 294 -12.16 13.87 34.29
CA ILE A 294 -11.10 13.16 33.55
C ILE A 294 -9.94 12.87 34.49
N GLU A 295 -9.55 13.84 35.31
CA GLU A 295 -8.55 13.64 36.36
C GLU A 295 -8.95 12.51 37.32
N LYS A 296 -10.22 12.51 37.79
CA LYS A 296 -10.74 11.47 38.70
C LYS A 296 -10.77 10.09 38.03
N ASP A 297 -11.27 10.00 36.80
CA ASP A 297 -11.33 8.72 36.07
C ASP A 297 -9.95 8.18 35.73
N LEU A 298 -9.01 9.04 35.31
CA LEU A 298 -7.62 8.65 35.08
C LEU A 298 -6.96 8.17 36.37
N ARG A 299 -7.22 8.83 37.50
CA ARG A 299 -6.67 8.42 38.80
C ARG A 299 -7.21 7.07 39.25
N ILE A 300 -8.51 6.83 39.07
CA ILE A 300 -9.14 5.53 39.34
C ILE A 300 -8.54 4.44 38.43
N ARG A 301 -8.39 4.71 37.12
CA ARG A 301 -7.81 3.75 36.16
C ARG A 301 -6.34 3.48 36.44
N PHE A 302 -5.55 4.51 36.78
CA PHE A 302 -4.15 4.34 37.19
C PHE A 302 -4.04 3.51 38.45
N GLU A 303 -4.84 3.79 39.49
CA GLU A 303 -4.81 3.00 40.73
C GLU A 303 -5.27 1.54 40.50
N ALA A 304 -6.23 1.31 39.62
CA ALA A 304 -6.69 -0.02 39.24
C ALA A 304 -5.59 -0.79 38.47
N GLU A 305 -4.92 -0.14 37.52
CA GLU A 305 -3.84 -0.72 36.72
C GLU A 305 -2.60 -1.01 37.58
N LEU A 306 -2.26 -0.11 38.51
CA LEU A 306 -1.14 -0.31 39.43
C LEU A 306 -1.41 -1.47 40.40
N LYS A 307 -2.65 -1.61 40.89
CA LYS A 307 -3.08 -2.79 41.67
C LYS A 307 -3.05 -4.07 40.85
N ARG A 308 -3.46 -4.02 39.59
CA ARG A 308 -3.41 -5.18 38.68
C ARG A 308 -1.96 -5.64 38.49
N ARG A 309 -1.05 -4.73 38.14
CA ARG A 309 0.38 -5.04 37.95
C ARG A 309 1.05 -5.56 39.22
N MET A 310 0.72 -5.01 40.39
CA MET A 310 1.23 -5.54 41.66
C MET A 310 0.77 -6.97 41.90
N LYS A 311 -0.50 -7.28 41.64
CA LYS A 311 -1.07 -8.62 41.84
C LYS A 311 -0.54 -9.65 40.83
N GLU A 312 -0.24 -9.20 39.62
CA GLU A 312 0.39 -10.00 38.56
C GLU A 312 1.84 -10.32 38.91
N SER A 313 2.61 -9.32 39.36
CA SER A 313 3.98 -9.51 39.85
C SER A 313 4.05 -10.41 41.10
N GLU A 314 3.11 -10.29 42.04
CA GLU A 314 3.02 -11.19 43.20
C GLU A 314 2.72 -12.65 42.78
N ARG A 315 1.91 -12.85 41.74
CA ARG A 315 1.64 -14.19 41.19
C ARG A 315 2.85 -14.78 40.50
N GLU A 316 3.59 -13.98 39.72
CA GLU A 316 4.82 -14.40 39.06
C GLU A 316 5.88 -14.81 40.09
N LEU A 317 6.07 -14.01 41.15
CA LEU A 317 7.00 -14.34 42.24
C LEU A 317 6.62 -15.62 42.99
N GLU A 318 5.33 -15.87 43.22
CA GLU A 318 4.89 -17.11 43.88
C GLU A 318 5.02 -18.34 42.96
N GLN A 319 4.80 -18.18 41.66
CA GLN A 319 5.04 -19.24 40.67
C GLN A 319 6.53 -19.58 40.55
N GLU A 320 7.40 -18.57 40.52
CA GLU A 320 8.86 -18.75 40.51
C GLU A 320 9.33 -19.46 41.79
N ARG A 321 8.80 -19.05 42.95
CA ARG A 321 9.11 -19.72 44.23
C ARG A 321 8.66 -21.18 44.24
N GLN A 322 7.50 -21.50 43.67
CA GLN A 322 7.01 -22.88 43.59
C GLN A 322 7.82 -23.73 42.60
N ALA A 323 8.24 -23.14 41.48
CA ALA A 323 9.15 -23.80 40.53
C ALA A 323 10.52 -24.09 41.16
N ASP A 324 11.05 -23.17 41.95
CA ASP A 324 12.30 -23.34 42.69
C ASP A 324 12.21 -24.43 43.76
N ILE A 325 11.10 -24.47 44.52
CA ILE A 325 10.87 -25.55 45.49
C ILE A 325 10.78 -26.90 44.76
N ALA A 326 10.06 -26.96 43.63
CA ALA A 326 9.96 -28.18 42.85
C ALA A 326 11.35 -28.63 42.32
N SER A 327 12.13 -27.71 41.77
CA SER A 327 13.48 -28.02 41.25
C SER A 327 14.43 -28.49 42.36
N LEU A 328 14.37 -27.89 43.55
CA LEU A 328 15.15 -28.30 44.72
C LEU A 328 14.73 -29.70 45.22
N THR A 329 13.44 -30.03 45.20
CA THR A 329 12.98 -31.38 45.57
C THR A 329 13.44 -32.44 44.58
N THR A 330 13.44 -32.13 43.28
CA THR A 330 13.96 -33.02 42.22
C THR A 330 15.46 -33.23 42.38
N ARG A 331 16.25 -32.16 42.55
CA ARG A 331 17.69 -32.25 42.79
C ARG A 331 18.03 -33.04 44.05
N LYS A 332 17.23 -32.90 45.11
CA LYS A 332 17.43 -33.68 46.34
C LYS A 332 17.22 -35.18 46.09
N LYS A 333 16.21 -35.56 45.31
CA LYS A 333 15.98 -36.95 44.90
C LYS A 333 17.13 -37.46 44.03
N GLU A 334 17.61 -36.68 43.07
CA GLU A 334 18.77 -37.03 42.22
C GLU A 334 20.05 -37.24 43.04
N ILE A 335 20.28 -36.43 44.07
CA ILE A 335 21.41 -36.61 44.98
C ILE A 335 21.25 -37.90 45.80
N GLU A 336 20.03 -38.22 46.25
CA GLU A 336 19.76 -39.46 46.98
C GLU A 336 19.94 -40.70 46.09
N THR A 337 19.47 -40.67 44.84
CA THR A 337 19.68 -41.76 43.87
C THR A 337 21.16 -41.90 43.51
N ALA A 338 21.86 -40.79 43.24
CA ALA A 338 23.30 -40.82 42.96
C ALA A 338 24.12 -41.34 44.15
N LYS A 339 23.71 -41.05 45.40
CA LYS A 339 24.34 -41.62 46.59
C LYS A 339 24.11 -43.12 46.70
N GLN A 340 22.91 -43.60 46.38
CA GLN A 340 22.62 -45.03 46.33
C GLN A 340 23.44 -45.73 45.24
N GLU A 341 23.53 -45.15 44.04
CA GLU A 341 24.35 -45.66 42.93
C GLU A 341 25.84 -45.67 43.26
N LEU A 342 26.37 -44.63 43.90
CA LEU A 342 27.76 -44.64 44.37
C LEU A 342 28.01 -45.72 45.42
N SER A 343 27.04 -46.00 46.29
CA SER A 343 27.17 -47.04 47.30
C SER A 343 27.17 -48.45 46.68
N THR A 344 26.33 -48.69 45.67
CA THR A 344 26.27 -49.97 44.96
C THR A 344 27.49 -50.16 44.05
N LEU A 345 27.94 -49.11 43.37
CA LEU A 345 29.17 -49.12 42.56
C LEU A 345 30.39 -49.40 43.44
N ARG A 346 30.48 -48.77 44.61
CA ARG A 346 31.58 -49.01 45.57
C ARG A 346 31.56 -50.44 46.09
N ALA A 347 30.39 -51.00 46.40
CA ALA A 347 30.25 -52.40 46.78
C ALA A 347 30.67 -53.36 45.64
N SER A 348 30.28 -53.04 44.40
CA SER A 348 30.63 -53.82 43.21
C SER A 348 32.13 -53.76 42.89
N ILE A 349 32.78 -52.60 43.05
CA ILE A 349 34.22 -52.45 42.88
C ILE A 349 34.97 -53.22 43.96
N SER A 350 34.53 -53.12 45.22
CA SER A 350 35.17 -53.84 46.33
C SER A 350 35.10 -55.36 46.11
N LYS A 351 33.94 -55.86 45.65
CA LYS A 351 33.75 -57.26 45.30
C LYS A 351 34.60 -57.68 44.10
N ALA A 352 34.67 -56.86 43.05
CA ALA A 352 35.52 -57.13 41.88
C ALA A 352 37.02 -57.14 42.25
N VAL A 353 37.46 -56.32 43.20
CA VAL A 353 38.84 -56.32 43.70
C VAL A 353 39.14 -57.56 44.54
N GLU A 354 38.20 -58.04 45.36
CA GLU A 354 38.31 -59.33 46.06
C GLU A 354 38.38 -60.50 45.06
N ASP A 355 37.50 -60.52 44.06
CA ASP A 355 37.47 -61.56 43.02
C ASP A 355 38.77 -61.57 42.18
N ILE A 356 39.46 -60.43 42.04
CA ILE A 356 40.78 -60.31 41.36
C ILE A 356 41.93 -60.82 42.25
N LEU A 357 41.84 -60.66 43.57
CA LEU A 357 42.88 -61.08 44.52
C LEU A 357 42.86 -62.59 44.77
N GLU A 358 41.72 -63.26 44.59
CA GLU A 358 41.56 -64.70 44.84
C GLU A 358 41.72 -65.60 43.60
N ALA A 359 41.82 -65.03 42.39
CA ALA A 359 41.92 -65.82 41.16
C ALA A 359 43.38 -66.25 40.83
N PRO A 360 43.65 -67.55 40.53
CA PRO A 360 44.96 -68.00 40.09
C PRO A 360 45.32 -67.41 38.71
N ARG A 361 46.62 -67.11 38.53
CA ARG A 361 47.23 -66.35 37.40
C ARG A 361 46.78 -66.73 35.98
N ASP A 362 46.22 -67.91 35.77
CA ASP A 362 45.79 -68.39 34.45
C ASP A 362 44.36 -67.95 34.06
N ALA A 363 43.57 -67.37 34.97
CA ALA A 363 42.25 -66.80 34.67
C ALA A 363 42.31 -65.34 34.15
N LEU A 364 43.41 -64.63 34.39
CA LEU A 364 43.61 -63.21 34.07
C LEU A 364 43.83 -62.91 32.57
N VAL A 365 43.91 -63.94 31.72
CA VAL A 365 44.09 -63.79 30.26
C VAL A 365 42.78 -64.02 29.48
N LYS A 366 41.71 -64.53 30.11
CA LYS A 366 40.47 -64.90 29.40
C LYS A 366 39.27 -63.98 29.57
N HIS A 367 39.30 -63.03 30.49
CA HIS A 367 38.20 -62.08 30.67
C HIS A 367 38.62 -60.66 30.32
N GLY A 368 38.40 -60.29 29.05
CA GLY A 368 37.83 -59.04 28.52
C GLY A 368 37.80 -57.74 29.35
N LEU A 369 38.80 -57.45 30.19
CA LEU A 369 38.87 -56.21 30.97
C LEU A 369 38.97 -54.97 30.06
N LEU A 370 39.47 -55.14 28.83
CA LEU A 370 39.58 -54.07 27.83
C LEU A 370 38.26 -53.73 27.12
N ASP A 371 37.32 -54.67 26.99
CA ASP A 371 36.02 -54.39 26.32
C ASP A 371 35.01 -53.76 27.29
N ALA A 372 35.08 -54.07 28.59
CA ALA A 372 34.24 -53.44 29.61
C ALA A 372 34.63 -51.97 29.89
N LEU A 373 35.93 -51.64 29.84
CA LEU A 373 36.43 -50.27 29.99
C LEU A 373 36.18 -49.39 28.76
N LYS A 374 36.09 -49.99 27.56
CA LYS A 374 35.82 -49.27 26.31
C LYS A 374 34.35 -48.83 26.19
N ASN A 375 33.42 -49.57 26.78
CA ASN A 375 31.99 -49.24 26.78
C ASN A 375 31.58 -48.31 27.94
N ALA A 376 32.31 -48.29 29.06
CA ALA A 376 31.99 -47.44 30.22
C ALA A 376 32.42 -45.96 30.08
N LEU A 377 33.26 -45.64 29.09
CA LEU A 377 33.82 -44.29 28.86
C LEU A 377 33.22 -43.53 27.67
N HIS A 378 32.09 -43.98 27.10
CA HIS A 378 31.35 -43.18 26.10
C HIS A 378 30.65 -41.99 26.78
N ILE A 379 31.43 -40.93 26.97
CA ILE A 379 30.95 -39.57 27.18
C ILE A 379 30.40 -39.09 25.84
N GLU A 380 29.08 -39.19 25.63
CA GLU A 380 28.45 -38.43 24.56
C GLU A 380 28.39 -36.96 24.96
N ALA A 381 29.14 -36.18 24.19
CA ALA A 381 29.22 -34.75 24.26
C ALA A 381 27.83 -34.13 24.03
N ILE A 382 27.41 -33.35 25.03
CA ILE A 382 26.64 -32.14 24.80
C ILE A 382 27.40 -31.32 23.74
N HIS A 383 26.76 -31.07 22.59
CA HIS A 383 26.80 -29.88 21.74
C HIS A 383 26.35 -30.28 20.32
N SER A 384 25.09 -29.99 19.98
CA SER A 384 24.77 -29.63 18.60
C SER A 384 23.68 -28.55 18.62
N SER A 385 24.19 -27.35 18.33
CA SER A 385 23.46 -26.15 17.99
C SER A 385 22.34 -26.46 16.99
N SER A 386 21.17 -25.90 17.28
CA SER A 386 20.02 -25.80 16.38
C SER A 386 20.45 -25.14 15.08
N ALA A 387 20.68 -25.95 14.05
CA ALA A 387 20.63 -25.55 12.66
C ALA A 387 19.70 -26.55 11.98
N MET A 388 18.51 -26.11 11.60
CA MET A 388 17.63 -26.87 10.73
C MET A 388 18.35 -27.04 9.39
N ALA A 389 19.04 -28.16 9.24
CA ALA A 389 19.59 -28.60 7.97
C ALA A 389 18.42 -28.92 7.04
N VAL A 390 18.35 -28.16 5.95
CA VAL A 390 17.53 -28.46 4.77
C VAL A 390 17.97 -29.83 4.26
N ARG A 391 17.12 -30.84 4.47
CA ARG A 391 17.27 -32.13 3.79
C ARG A 391 16.79 -31.95 2.36
N GLU A 392 17.69 -32.14 1.40
CA GLU A 392 17.33 -32.45 0.03
C GLU A 392 16.64 -33.82 0.02
N SER A 393 15.30 -33.85 0.19
CA SER A 393 14.50 -34.98 -0.29
C SER A 393 13.85 -34.58 -1.60
N THR A 394 14.19 -35.30 -2.67
CA THR A 394 13.48 -35.31 -3.94
C THR A 394 12.18 -36.11 -3.80
N ASP A 395 11.35 -35.77 -2.83
CA ASP A 395 10.02 -36.36 -2.71
C ASP A 395 9.12 -35.70 -3.76
N ALA A 396 8.45 -36.52 -4.57
CA ALA A 396 7.51 -36.04 -5.57
C ALA A 396 6.37 -35.27 -4.88
N ILE A 397 6.09 -34.06 -5.33
CA ILE A 397 5.04 -33.20 -4.77
C ILE A 397 3.68 -33.81 -5.10
N GLU A 398 2.92 -34.13 -4.07
CA GLU A 398 1.59 -34.71 -4.21
C GLU A 398 0.63 -33.65 -4.77
N THR A 399 -0.14 -34.00 -5.80
CA THR A 399 -1.16 -33.09 -6.37
C THR A 399 -2.54 -33.45 -5.84
N ILE A 400 -3.19 -32.51 -5.13
CA ILE A 400 -4.52 -32.67 -4.54
C ILE A 400 -5.58 -32.27 -5.57
N THR A 401 -6.40 -33.24 -6.01
CA THR A 401 -7.40 -33.02 -7.07
C THR A 401 -8.84 -32.87 -6.57
N GLU A 402 -9.12 -33.24 -5.31
CA GLU A 402 -10.47 -33.30 -4.74
C GLU A 402 -10.57 -32.49 -3.44
N VAL A 403 -11.73 -31.87 -3.20
CA VAL A 403 -11.99 -31.05 -1.99
C VAL A 403 -11.82 -31.87 -0.71
N ASP A 404 -12.32 -33.11 -0.70
CA ASP A 404 -12.28 -34.02 0.45
C ASP A 404 -10.85 -34.37 0.91
N ARG A 405 -9.85 -34.13 0.06
CA ARG A 405 -8.42 -34.38 0.37
C ARG A 405 -7.72 -33.18 1.02
N LEU A 406 -8.30 -31.97 0.95
CA LEU A 406 -7.72 -30.76 1.55
C LEU A 406 -7.71 -30.82 3.08
N ASN A 407 -8.82 -31.22 3.69
CA ASN A 407 -8.95 -31.30 5.15
C ASN A 407 -7.99 -32.35 5.77
N PRO A 408 -7.84 -33.57 5.22
CA PRO A 408 -6.81 -34.51 5.64
C PRO A 408 -5.38 -33.96 5.51
N ALA A 409 -5.06 -33.27 4.41
CA ALA A 409 -3.74 -32.66 4.22
C ALA A 409 -3.46 -31.55 5.25
N ALA A 410 -4.42 -30.67 5.48
CA ALA A 410 -4.36 -29.65 6.53
C ALA A 410 -4.19 -30.31 7.92
N THR A 411 -4.93 -31.37 8.21
CA THR A 411 -4.82 -32.11 9.47
C THR A 411 -3.43 -32.73 9.64
N ALA A 412 -2.86 -33.33 8.59
CA ALA A 412 -1.50 -33.88 8.64
C ALA A 412 -0.46 -32.78 8.95
N TRP A 413 -0.56 -31.62 8.30
CA TRP A 413 0.31 -30.47 8.59
C TRP A 413 0.11 -29.93 10.00
N SER A 414 -1.12 -29.93 10.52
CA SER A 414 -1.40 -29.53 11.90
C SER A 414 -0.72 -30.46 12.92
N HIS A 415 -0.73 -31.77 12.70
CA HIS A 415 -0.01 -32.74 13.54
C HIS A 415 1.51 -32.59 13.45
N GLY A 416 2.05 -32.32 12.26
CA GLY A 416 3.48 -32.13 12.05
C GLY A 416 4.05 -30.85 12.67
N THR A 417 3.22 -29.81 12.77
CA THR A 417 3.62 -28.48 13.28
C THR A 417 3.16 -28.22 14.71
N GLY A 418 2.30 -29.08 15.27
CA GLY A 418 1.68 -28.90 16.58
C GLY A 418 0.63 -27.80 16.62
N MET A 419 0.05 -27.44 15.47
CA MET A 419 -1.03 -26.45 15.37
C MET A 419 -2.41 -27.10 15.56
N ASP A 420 -3.39 -26.30 15.95
CA ASP A 420 -4.78 -26.74 16.04
C ASP A 420 -5.30 -27.09 14.62
N PRO A 421 -5.85 -28.30 14.39
CA PRO A 421 -6.36 -28.71 13.07
C PRO A 421 -7.44 -27.78 12.53
N TYR A 422 -8.31 -27.27 13.40
CA TYR A 422 -9.36 -26.34 13.02
C TYR A 422 -8.76 -25.00 12.59
N MET A 423 -7.73 -24.51 13.27
CA MET A 423 -7.03 -23.30 12.82
C MET A 423 -6.31 -23.48 11.50
N MET A 424 -5.70 -24.65 11.29
CA MET A 424 -5.08 -24.97 10.01
C MET A 424 -6.13 -24.99 8.88
N GLN A 425 -7.32 -25.53 9.14
CA GLN A 425 -8.44 -25.49 8.22
C GLN A 425 -8.89 -24.05 7.97
N VAL A 426 -9.22 -23.26 9.01
CA VAL A 426 -9.65 -21.86 8.87
C VAL A 426 -8.62 -21.03 8.11
N ALA A 427 -7.33 -21.19 8.40
CA ALA A 427 -6.25 -20.50 7.70
C ALA A 427 -6.17 -20.90 6.21
N LEU A 428 -6.29 -22.19 5.90
CA LEU A 428 -6.33 -22.68 4.52
C LEU A 428 -7.51 -22.11 3.75
N VAL A 429 -8.70 -22.13 4.35
CA VAL A 429 -9.92 -21.55 3.76
C VAL A 429 -9.77 -20.04 3.54
N ALA A 430 -9.25 -19.30 4.53
CA ALA A 430 -9.05 -17.86 4.42
C ALA A 430 -8.10 -17.51 3.26
N VAL A 431 -6.97 -18.23 3.12
CA VAL A 431 -6.01 -17.99 2.03
C VAL A 431 -6.60 -18.31 0.66
N LEU A 432 -7.46 -19.32 0.56
CA LEU A 432 -8.17 -19.62 -0.70
C LEU A 432 -9.21 -18.53 -1.03
N ALA A 433 -9.93 -18.05 -0.01
CA ALA A 433 -11.04 -17.10 -0.10
C ALA A 433 -10.59 -15.65 -0.37
N HIS A 434 -9.42 -15.23 0.11
CA HIS A 434 -8.96 -13.84 0.00
C HIS A 434 -7.67 -13.74 -0.82
N ARG A 435 -7.57 -12.73 -1.70
CA ARG A 435 -6.35 -12.46 -2.49
C ARG A 435 -5.13 -12.22 -1.60
N ILE A 436 -5.34 -11.49 -0.50
CA ILE A 436 -4.34 -11.21 0.53
C ILE A 436 -4.95 -11.56 1.89
N THR A 437 -4.25 -12.40 2.65
CA THR A 437 -4.65 -12.79 4.01
C THR A 437 -3.55 -12.44 5.00
N LEU A 438 -3.93 -11.85 6.12
CA LEU A 438 -3.01 -11.44 7.18
C LEU A 438 -3.09 -12.40 8.37
N PHE A 439 -1.93 -12.92 8.77
CA PHE A 439 -1.80 -13.77 9.94
C PHE A 439 -1.11 -13.01 11.08
N SER A 440 -1.68 -13.09 12.27
CA SER A 440 -1.10 -12.50 13.49
C SER A 440 -0.81 -13.57 14.55
N GLY A 441 0.09 -13.25 15.49
CA GLY A 441 0.48 -14.15 16.57
C GLY A 441 1.83 -14.83 16.38
N ALA A 442 2.32 -15.48 17.44
CA ALA A 442 3.61 -16.16 17.50
C ALA A 442 3.72 -17.33 16.51
N ASN A 443 2.60 -17.99 16.18
CA ASN A 443 2.58 -19.09 15.21
C ASN A 443 2.27 -18.65 13.77
N ALA A 444 2.11 -17.34 13.50
CA ALA A 444 1.71 -16.83 12.18
C ALA A 444 2.61 -17.32 11.04
N GLU A 445 3.93 -17.27 11.21
CA GLU A 445 4.86 -17.70 10.16
C GLU A 445 4.83 -19.22 9.94
N ARG A 446 4.70 -20.01 11.01
CA ARG A 446 4.58 -21.47 10.91
C ARG A 446 3.30 -21.88 10.20
N LEU A 447 2.18 -21.21 10.54
CA LEU A 447 0.88 -21.40 9.90
C LEU A 447 0.92 -21.02 8.42
N ALA A 448 1.53 -19.89 8.09
CA ALA A 448 1.70 -19.44 6.71
C ALA A 448 2.50 -20.46 5.88
N ILE A 449 3.61 -20.98 6.41
CA ILE A 449 4.43 -21.99 5.73
C ILE A 449 3.63 -23.28 5.52
N ALA A 450 2.95 -23.78 6.56
CA ALA A 450 2.15 -25.01 6.44
C ALA A 450 1.03 -24.86 5.39
N VAL A 451 0.33 -23.73 5.37
CA VAL A 451 -0.73 -23.46 4.39
C VAL A 451 -0.14 -23.36 2.98
N ALA A 452 0.97 -22.63 2.81
CA ALA A 452 1.65 -22.52 1.52
C ALA A 452 2.16 -23.88 1.01
N SER A 453 2.70 -24.71 1.90
CA SER A 453 3.15 -26.08 1.60
C SER A 453 1.99 -27.04 1.31
N THR A 454 0.76 -26.73 1.72
CA THR A 454 -0.43 -27.52 1.38
C THR A 454 -1.02 -27.10 0.04
N LEU A 455 -1.03 -25.80 -0.25
CA LEU A 455 -1.69 -25.23 -1.43
C LEU A 455 -0.81 -25.23 -2.68
N ALA A 456 0.42 -24.78 -2.56
CA ALA A 456 1.27 -24.50 -3.71
C ALA A 456 2.55 -25.33 -3.76
N GLY A 457 2.98 -25.95 -2.66
CA GLY A 457 4.17 -26.80 -2.65
C GLY A 457 5.39 -26.04 -3.17
N ASP A 458 5.94 -26.46 -4.33
CA ASP A 458 7.06 -25.80 -5.00
C ASP A 458 6.73 -24.48 -5.71
N ASN A 459 5.46 -24.10 -5.76
CA ASN A 459 4.99 -22.81 -6.24
C ASN A 459 4.78 -21.81 -5.09
N ALA A 460 5.55 -21.96 -4.00
CA ALA A 460 5.50 -21.08 -2.86
C ALA A 460 6.87 -20.47 -2.52
N VAL A 461 6.87 -19.17 -2.24
CA VAL A 461 8.06 -18.44 -1.80
C VAL A 461 7.77 -17.58 -0.58
N ARG A 462 8.81 -17.37 0.22
CA ARG A 462 8.83 -16.45 1.33
C ARG A 462 9.74 -15.28 1.00
N VAL A 463 9.26 -14.08 1.23
CA VAL A 463 9.99 -12.83 1.08
C VAL A 463 9.99 -12.10 2.41
N PHE A 464 11.16 -11.69 2.89
CA PHE A 464 11.26 -10.92 4.12
C PHE A 464 11.03 -9.44 3.82
N VAL A 465 10.05 -8.84 4.49
CA VAL A 465 9.78 -7.40 4.38
C VAL A 465 10.66 -6.69 5.42
N GLY A 466 11.73 -6.07 4.94
CA GLY A 466 12.62 -5.24 5.75
C GLY A 466 12.11 -3.81 5.88
N THR A 467 12.70 -3.06 6.81
CA THR A 467 12.42 -1.61 6.98
C THR A 467 12.88 -0.75 5.80
N ALA A 468 13.65 -1.32 4.87
CA ALA A 468 14.14 -0.69 3.66
C ALA A 468 13.22 -0.89 2.44
N VAL A 469 12.05 -1.53 2.62
CA VAL A 469 11.04 -1.66 1.56
C VAL A 469 10.19 -0.39 1.57
N PHE A 470 10.31 0.45 0.54
CA PHE A 470 9.59 1.72 0.41
C PHE A 470 8.57 1.72 -0.73
N GLY A 471 8.37 0.58 -1.40
CA GLY A 471 7.47 0.46 -2.54
C GLY A 471 7.42 -0.97 -3.06
N LEU A 472 6.49 -1.24 -3.98
CA LEU A 472 6.41 -2.52 -4.66
C LEU A 472 7.70 -2.87 -5.39
N ALA A 473 8.35 -1.91 -6.05
CA ALA A 473 9.60 -2.14 -6.77
C ALA A 473 10.71 -2.71 -5.87
N ASP A 474 10.83 -2.21 -4.64
CA ASP A 474 11.81 -2.72 -3.68
C ASP A 474 11.49 -4.16 -3.27
N LEU A 475 10.19 -4.45 -3.06
CA LEU A 475 9.74 -5.79 -2.73
C LEU A 475 9.93 -6.76 -3.90
N MET A 476 9.70 -6.34 -5.14
CA MET A 476 9.92 -7.16 -6.33
C MET A 476 11.41 -7.50 -6.50
N ASN A 477 12.31 -6.63 -6.03
CA ASN A 477 13.75 -6.90 -5.98
C ASN A 477 14.20 -7.60 -4.69
N ALA A 478 13.30 -7.83 -3.74
CA ALA A 478 13.65 -8.47 -2.47
C ALA A 478 13.97 -9.96 -2.69
N PRO A 479 14.95 -10.51 -1.95
CA PRO A 479 15.34 -11.89 -2.11
C PRO A 479 14.20 -12.83 -1.73
N ALA A 480 13.90 -13.78 -2.61
CA ALA A 480 12.89 -14.80 -2.39
C ALA A 480 13.53 -16.10 -1.87
N SER A 481 12.99 -16.66 -0.81
CA SER A 481 13.35 -17.96 -0.27
C SER A 481 12.26 -18.98 -0.61
N PRO A 482 12.55 -20.04 -1.36
CA PRO A 482 11.54 -21.04 -1.67
C PRO A 482 11.02 -21.77 -0.44
N ILE A 483 9.78 -22.25 -0.53
CA ILE A 483 9.14 -23.06 0.50
C ILE A 483 9.06 -24.50 -0.03
N GLY A 484 9.71 -25.43 0.67
CA GLY A 484 9.86 -26.82 0.21
C GLY A 484 11.05 -27.03 -0.72
N SER A 485 11.17 -28.24 -1.26
CA SER A 485 12.23 -28.64 -2.20
C SER A 485 11.90 -28.17 -3.62
N THR A 486 11.99 -26.86 -3.86
CA THR A 486 11.88 -26.31 -5.22
C THR A 486 13.19 -26.51 -5.99
N CYS A 487 13.12 -27.11 -7.19
CA CYS A 487 14.25 -27.19 -8.13
C CYS A 487 14.40 -25.91 -8.97
N LEU A 488 14.62 -24.74 -8.33
CA LEU A 488 14.71 -23.48 -9.08
C LEU A 488 16.03 -22.78 -8.78
N ASP A 489 17.10 -23.27 -9.40
CA ASP A 489 18.48 -22.74 -9.32
C ASP A 489 18.64 -21.29 -9.83
N ARG A 490 17.56 -20.60 -10.25
CA ARG A 490 17.59 -19.30 -10.96
C ARG A 490 16.76 -18.17 -10.35
N ILE A 491 15.92 -18.44 -9.37
CA ILE A 491 15.03 -17.41 -8.81
C ILE A 491 15.74 -16.71 -7.65
N VAL A 492 16.17 -15.47 -7.89
CA VAL A 492 16.89 -14.66 -6.89
C VAL A 492 15.94 -13.71 -6.17
N THR A 493 14.96 -13.15 -6.89
CA THR A 493 14.04 -12.13 -6.37
C THR A 493 12.57 -12.53 -6.49
N LEU A 494 11.69 -11.84 -5.77
CA LEU A 494 10.23 -12.02 -5.90
C LEU A 494 9.75 -11.76 -7.33
N GLY A 495 10.30 -10.73 -7.98
CA GLY A 495 9.95 -10.39 -9.35
C GLY A 495 10.33 -11.48 -10.33
N ASP A 496 11.52 -12.08 -10.16
CA ASP A 496 11.93 -13.23 -10.97
C ASP A 496 10.94 -14.39 -10.79
N PHE A 497 10.58 -14.70 -9.54
CA PHE A 497 9.61 -15.75 -9.22
C PHE A 497 8.26 -15.54 -9.92
N LEU A 498 7.72 -14.32 -9.84
CA LEU A 498 6.43 -13.98 -10.43
C LEU A 498 6.48 -13.89 -11.96
N SER A 499 7.66 -13.66 -12.56
CA SER A 499 7.83 -13.55 -14.01
C SER A 499 8.12 -14.88 -14.71
N GLU A 500 8.85 -15.80 -14.06
CA GLU A 500 9.24 -17.08 -14.67
C GLU A 500 8.13 -18.14 -14.66
N ARG A 501 7.20 -18.07 -13.69
CA ARG A 501 6.13 -19.07 -13.56
C ARG A 501 4.96 -18.76 -14.50
N THR A 502 4.64 -19.75 -15.33
CA THR A 502 3.52 -19.73 -16.28
C THR A 502 2.19 -19.46 -15.56
N HIS A 503 1.37 -18.60 -16.17
CA HIS A 503 0.11 -18.03 -15.65
C HIS A 503 -0.98 -19.01 -15.16
N GLN A 504 -0.75 -20.33 -15.13
CA GLN A 504 -1.80 -21.34 -14.96
C GLN A 504 -1.86 -21.97 -13.56
N ASP A 505 -0.74 -22.17 -12.87
CA ASP A 505 -0.73 -22.89 -11.59
C ASP A 505 -0.99 -21.96 -10.38
N PRO A 506 -1.63 -22.46 -9.30
CA PRO A 506 -1.73 -21.75 -8.04
C PRO A 506 -0.36 -21.42 -7.45
N MET A 507 -0.21 -20.19 -6.96
CA MET A 507 1.03 -19.68 -6.36
C MET A 507 0.74 -19.03 -5.02
N VAL A 508 1.66 -19.20 -4.07
CA VAL A 508 1.56 -18.56 -2.74
C VAL A 508 2.82 -17.77 -2.43
N VAL A 509 2.66 -16.49 -2.09
CA VAL A 509 3.75 -15.61 -1.65
C VAL A 509 3.55 -15.26 -0.19
N ILE A 510 4.52 -15.60 0.66
CA ILE A 510 4.53 -15.21 2.08
C ILE A 510 5.36 -13.94 2.24
N LEU A 511 4.75 -12.85 2.70
CA LEU A 511 5.41 -11.62 3.11
C LEU A 511 5.68 -11.67 4.61
N SER A 512 6.89 -12.10 4.99
CA SER A 512 7.28 -12.25 6.39
C SER A 512 7.57 -10.88 7.02
N GLY A 513 6.79 -10.49 8.02
CA GLY A 513 6.88 -9.17 8.64
C GLY A 513 6.27 -8.07 7.79
N CYS A 514 5.12 -8.33 7.16
CA CYS A 514 4.45 -7.45 6.22
C CYS A 514 4.22 -6.02 6.75
N ASN A 515 4.07 -5.86 8.06
CA ASN A 515 3.91 -4.56 8.72
C ASN A 515 5.21 -3.93 9.25
N ARG A 516 6.39 -4.43 8.86
CA ARG A 516 7.69 -3.78 9.16
C ARG A 516 8.01 -2.63 8.20
N ALA A 517 7.29 -2.57 7.09
CA ALA A 517 7.15 -1.40 6.23
C ALA A 517 5.66 -0.97 6.24
N PRO A 518 5.33 0.28 5.90
CA PRO A 518 3.93 0.73 5.82
C PRO A 518 3.14 -0.14 4.82
N PRO A 519 2.14 -0.93 5.27
CA PRO A 519 1.41 -1.83 4.37
C PRO A 519 0.69 -1.11 3.23
N GLU A 520 0.32 0.16 3.45
CA GLU A 520 -0.30 1.07 2.48
C GLU A 520 0.55 1.33 1.24
N VAL A 521 1.86 1.10 1.33
CA VAL A 521 2.81 1.36 0.25
C VAL A 521 2.94 0.16 -0.70
N VAL A 522 2.47 -1.03 -0.28
CA VAL A 522 2.72 -2.29 -0.99
C VAL A 522 1.43 -3.05 -1.27
N LEU A 523 0.55 -3.21 -0.28
CA LEU A 523 -0.63 -4.06 -0.39
C LEU A 523 -1.70 -3.52 -1.35
N PRO A 524 -2.00 -2.20 -1.42
CA PRO A 524 -2.99 -1.68 -2.37
C PRO A 524 -2.62 -1.99 -3.83
N GLU A 525 -1.34 -1.85 -4.17
CA GLU A 525 -0.83 -2.20 -5.50
C GLU A 525 -1.05 -3.68 -5.80
N PHE A 526 -0.71 -4.59 -4.88
CA PHE A 526 -1.02 -6.01 -5.06
C PHE A 526 -2.51 -6.30 -5.19
N LEU A 527 -3.37 -5.64 -4.41
CA LEU A 527 -4.82 -5.84 -4.51
C LEU A 527 -5.36 -5.45 -5.88
N MET A 528 -4.85 -4.35 -6.46
CA MET A 528 -5.19 -3.94 -7.83
C MET A 528 -4.67 -4.95 -8.86
N MET A 529 -3.45 -5.43 -8.67
CA MET A 529 -2.76 -6.31 -9.64
C MET A 529 -3.28 -7.75 -9.63
N LEU A 530 -3.75 -8.23 -8.49
CA LEU A 530 -4.39 -9.54 -8.32
C LEU A 530 -5.89 -9.50 -8.70
N GLY A 531 -6.34 -8.41 -9.31
CA GLY A 531 -7.67 -8.24 -9.89
C GLY A 531 -8.04 -9.31 -10.92
N ASP A 532 -9.33 -9.38 -11.26
CA ASP A 532 -9.84 -10.33 -12.27
C ASP A 532 -9.39 -9.96 -13.69
N ASP A 533 -8.98 -8.70 -13.90
CA ASP A 533 -8.30 -8.27 -15.12
C ASP A 533 -6.78 -8.30 -14.91
N PRO A 534 -6.06 -9.26 -15.50
CA PRO A 534 -4.63 -9.42 -15.26
C PRO A 534 -3.84 -8.25 -15.84
N GLN A 535 -3.41 -7.34 -14.95
CA GLN A 535 -2.67 -6.14 -15.30
C GLN A 535 -1.19 -6.43 -15.58
N LEU A 536 -0.60 -5.66 -16.49
CA LEU A 536 0.82 -5.67 -16.76
C LEU A 536 1.52 -4.78 -15.73
N ILE A 537 2.36 -5.38 -14.89
CA ILE A 537 3.22 -4.67 -13.95
C ILE A 537 4.57 -4.44 -14.61
N GLY A 538 5.18 -3.28 -14.34
CA GLY A 538 6.60 -3.04 -14.58
C GLY A 538 7.32 -2.61 -13.30
N TRP A 539 8.50 -3.16 -13.03
CA TRP A 539 9.40 -2.67 -11.99
C TRP A 539 10.84 -2.56 -12.50
N PRO A 540 11.63 -1.62 -11.96
CA PRO A 540 13.05 -1.58 -12.25
C PRO A 540 13.73 -2.80 -11.66
N SER A 541 14.42 -3.59 -12.48
CA SER A 541 15.24 -4.74 -12.06
C SER A 541 16.72 -4.40 -12.25
N LYS A 542 17.55 -4.74 -11.27
CA LYS A 542 19.01 -4.54 -11.37
C LYS A 542 19.66 -5.34 -12.51
N ALA A 543 19.03 -6.42 -12.96
CA ALA A 543 19.58 -7.31 -13.99
C ALA A 543 19.24 -6.85 -15.41
N THR A 544 18.03 -6.32 -15.63
CA THR A 544 17.44 -6.11 -16.96
C THR A 544 16.98 -4.67 -17.21
N GLY A 545 17.11 -3.76 -16.24
CA GLY A 545 16.63 -2.39 -16.33
C GLY A 545 15.18 -2.29 -15.89
N ILE A 546 14.22 -2.59 -16.78
CA ILE A 546 12.79 -2.65 -16.45
C ILE A 546 12.28 -4.06 -16.80
N THR A 547 11.79 -4.78 -15.80
CA THR A 547 11.10 -6.06 -16.00
C THR A 547 9.61 -5.82 -16.00
N MET A 548 8.89 -6.51 -16.88
CA MET A 548 7.43 -6.51 -16.89
C MET A 548 6.89 -7.91 -16.75
N ALA A 549 5.82 -8.08 -15.96
CA ALA A 549 5.14 -9.35 -15.80
C ALA A 549 3.63 -9.15 -15.71
N LYS A 550 2.88 -10.11 -16.24
CA LYS A 550 1.42 -10.18 -16.09
C LYS A 550 1.11 -11.15 -14.96
N LEU A 551 0.51 -10.67 -13.88
CA LEU A 551 0.24 -11.52 -12.72
C LEU A 551 -0.99 -12.42 -12.96
N SER A 552 -0.94 -13.64 -12.42
CA SER A 552 -2.06 -14.58 -12.45
C SER A 552 -3.06 -14.25 -11.33
N PRO A 553 -4.39 -14.31 -11.57
CA PRO A 553 -5.39 -14.13 -10.51
C PRO A 553 -5.37 -15.27 -9.47
N ARG A 554 -4.58 -16.32 -9.71
CA ARG A 554 -4.39 -17.49 -8.83
C ARG A 554 -3.21 -17.35 -7.87
N ILE A 555 -2.60 -16.17 -7.81
CA ILE A 555 -1.63 -15.84 -6.77
C ILE A 555 -2.38 -15.50 -5.48
N ARG A 556 -1.88 -16.01 -4.36
CA ARG A 556 -2.32 -15.63 -3.01
C ARG A 556 -1.17 -15.10 -2.20
N ILE A 557 -1.41 -14.02 -1.47
CA ILE A 557 -0.43 -13.39 -0.61
C ILE A 557 -0.80 -13.66 0.84
N ILE A 558 0.15 -14.16 1.63
CA ILE A 558 0.03 -14.31 3.07
C ILE A 558 0.97 -13.30 3.73
N GLY A 559 0.43 -12.29 4.40
CA GLY A 559 1.21 -11.34 5.19
C GLY A 559 1.28 -11.76 6.64
N THR A 560 2.46 -11.89 7.24
CA THR A 560 2.58 -12.12 8.68
C THR A 560 2.81 -10.81 9.42
N LEU A 561 2.10 -10.61 10.53
CA LEU A 561 2.12 -9.37 11.31
C LEU A 561 2.97 -9.54 12.57
N TYR A 562 3.88 -8.59 12.77
CA TYR A 562 4.82 -8.58 13.89
C TYR A 562 4.40 -7.50 14.87
N ARG A 563 4.60 -7.78 16.15
CA ARG A 563 4.38 -6.80 17.23
C ARG A 563 5.71 -6.17 17.61
N GLY A 564 5.76 -4.85 17.70
CA GLY A 564 6.94 -4.12 18.18
C GLY A 564 6.90 -2.64 17.82
N ASP A 565 7.76 -1.85 18.47
CA ASP A 565 7.80 -0.39 18.31
C ASP A 565 8.19 0.05 16.90
N ALA A 566 8.88 -0.81 16.14
CA ALA A 566 9.29 -0.58 14.76
C ALA A 566 8.35 -1.26 13.74
N THR A 567 7.05 -1.32 14.05
CA THR A 567 6.03 -1.85 13.14
C THR A 567 4.92 -0.85 12.90
N TYR A 568 4.35 -0.90 11.70
CA TYR A 568 3.26 -0.03 11.26
C TYR A 568 1.91 -0.70 11.54
N ARG A 569 0.92 0.13 11.81
CA ARG A 569 -0.47 -0.30 11.93
C ARG A 569 -1.16 -0.16 10.58
N ILE A 570 -2.10 -1.05 10.32
CA ILE A 570 -2.84 -1.09 9.06
C ILE A 570 -4.04 -0.15 9.16
N SER A 571 -4.20 0.72 8.16
CA SER A 571 -5.35 1.64 8.04
C SER A 571 -6.70 0.91 7.97
N PRO A 572 -7.80 1.54 8.45
CA PRO A 572 -9.14 0.98 8.34
C PRO A 572 -9.53 0.64 6.89
N GLU A 573 -9.21 1.52 5.94
CA GLU A 573 -9.55 1.39 4.53
C GLU A 573 -8.90 0.16 3.89
N LEU A 574 -7.63 -0.07 4.21
CA LEU A 574 -6.89 -1.22 3.72
C LEU A 574 -7.36 -2.49 4.42
N SER A 575 -7.49 -2.48 5.74
CA SER A 575 -7.87 -3.66 6.52
C SER A 575 -9.19 -4.28 6.05
N ARG A 576 -10.19 -3.44 5.71
CA ARG A 576 -11.52 -3.86 5.21
C ARG A 576 -11.48 -4.67 3.91
N GLN A 577 -10.36 -4.68 3.19
CA GLN A 577 -10.19 -5.41 1.92
C GLN A 577 -9.37 -6.70 2.07
N LEU A 578 -8.85 -6.99 3.26
CA LEU A 578 -7.97 -8.13 3.51
C LEU A 578 -8.73 -9.26 4.22
N GLY A 579 -8.23 -10.49 4.13
CA GLY A 579 -8.58 -11.55 5.08
C GLY A 579 -7.73 -11.43 6.34
N PHE A 580 -8.25 -11.82 7.50
CA PHE A 580 -7.47 -11.83 8.74
C PHE A 580 -7.67 -13.13 9.53
N VAL A 581 -6.58 -13.71 10.03
CA VAL A 581 -6.60 -14.92 10.85
C VAL A 581 -5.65 -14.76 12.04
N PRO A 582 -6.14 -14.86 13.29
CA PRO A 582 -5.28 -14.93 14.46
C PRO A 582 -4.72 -16.36 14.63
N ALA A 583 -3.44 -16.55 14.32
CA ALA A 583 -2.80 -17.86 14.24
C ALA A 583 -2.68 -18.59 15.60
N ASP A 584 -2.74 -17.85 16.70
CA ASP A 584 -2.61 -18.41 18.06
C ASP A 584 -3.94 -18.82 18.69
N ARG A 585 -5.08 -18.62 18.00
CA ARG A 585 -6.38 -19.10 18.50
C ARG A 585 -6.34 -20.63 18.63
N ARG A 586 -6.95 -21.18 19.67
CA ARG A 586 -7.09 -22.64 19.86
C ARG A 586 -8.56 -22.95 20.13
N GLU A 587 -9.11 -23.91 19.40
CA GLU A 587 -10.46 -24.42 19.66
C GLU A 587 -10.37 -25.72 20.49
N LEU A 588 -9.31 -26.51 20.28
CA LEU A 588 -9.05 -27.74 21.00
C LEU A 588 -7.97 -27.53 22.08
N ASN A 589 -8.34 -27.73 23.35
CA ASN A 589 -7.41 -27.80 24.48
C ASN A 589 -6.72 -29.18 24.56
N VAL A 590 -6.16 -29.67 23.45
CA VAL A 590 -5.53 -30.99 23.40
C VAL A 590 -4.09 -30.85 22.91
N THR A 591 -3.15 -31.34 23.70
CA THR A 591 -1.75 -31.45 23.30
C THR A 591 -1.63 -32.53 22.23
N MET A 592 -1.31 -32.11 21.00
CA MET A 592 -1.22 -33.00 19.85
C MET A 592 0.11 -33.79 19.89
N PRO A 593 0.10 -35.11 19.60
CA PRO A 593 1.33 -35.88 19.49
C PRO A 593 2.14 -35.42 18.28
N ALA A 594 3.45 -35.20 18.48
CA ALA A 594 4.35 -34.80 17.40
C ALA A 594 4.42 -35.91 16.34
N SER A 595 3.93 -35.61 15.15
CA SER A 595 4.09 -36.45 13.97
C SER A 595 5.19 -35.89 13.06
N PRO A 596 5.82 -36.71 12.20
CA PRO A 596 6.73 -36.18 11.19
C PRO A 596 6.00 -35.17 10.30
N ILE A 597 6.70 -34.10 9.91
CA ILE A 597 6.17 -33.09 8.98
C ILE A 597 5.88 -33.79 7.65
N PRO A 598 4.65 -33.68 7.12
CA PRO A 598 4.29 -34.30 5.83
C PRO A 598 5.03 -33.64 4.66
N SER A 599 5.16 -34.35 3.54
CA SER A 599 5.72 -33.79 2.31
C SER A 599 4.82 -32.68 1.76
N PRO A 600 5.38 -31.64 1.10
CA PRO A 600 4.59 -30.59 0.46
C PRO A 600 3.63 -31.14 -0.60
N SER A 601 2.47 -30.49 -0.72
CA SER A 601 1.44 -30.80 -1.69
C SER A 601 1.06 -29.57 -2.50
N ARG A 602 0.45 -29.79 -3.66
CA ARG A 602 -0.03 -28.73 -4.56
C ARG A 602 -1.46 -29.00 -4.98
N ILE A 603 -2.32 -28.00 -4.95
CA ILE A 603 -3.70 -28.20 -5.39
C ILE A 603 -3.80 -28.13 -6.92
N ALA A 604 -4.56 -29.06 -7.48
CA ALA A 604 -4.78 -29.15 -8.91
C ALA A 604 -5.58 -27.93 -9.40
N LEU A 605 -5.33 -27.54 -10.64
CA LEU A 605 -6.00 -26.37 -11.19
C LEU A 605 -7.53 -26.52 -11.25
N ALA A 606 -8.02 -27.69 -11.64
CA ALA A 606 -9.46 -27.97 -11.69
C ALA A 606 -10.12 -27.87 -10.30
N LEU A 607 -9.39 -28.21 -9.23
CA LEU A 607 -9.87 -28.04 -7.86
C LEU A 607 -9.93 -26.57 -7.47
N TRP A 608 -8.93 -25.77 -7.85
CA TRP A 608 -8.93 -24.33 -7.62
C TRP A 608 -10.16 -23.66 -8.25
N ASP A 609 -10.42 -23.96 -9.52
CA ASP A 609 -11.52 -23.35 -10.26
C ASP A 609 -12.88 -23.86 -9.75
N SER A 610 -12.99 -25.13 -9.31
CA SER A 610 -14.24 -25.66 -8.75
C SER A 610 -14.60 -25.03 -7.40
N LEU A 611 -13.62 -24.58 -6.60
CA LEU A 611 -13.88 -23.86 -5.35
C LEU A 611 -14.60 -22.51 -5.56
N GLN A 612 -14.63 -21.99 -6.80
CA GLN A 612 -15.26 -20.72 -7.15
C GLN A 612 -16.77 -20.86 -7.43
N GLU A 613 -17.28 -22.07 -7.58
CA GLU A 613 -18.69 -22.31 -7.89
C GLU A 613 -19.59 -22.05 -6.66
N PRO A 614 -20.82 -21.54 -6.85
CA PRO A 614 -21.75 -21.32 -5.74
C PRO A 614 -22.14 -22.62 -5.05
N VAL A 615 -22.48 -22.55 -3.75
CA VAL A 615 -23.04 -23.69 -3.01
C VAL A 615 -24.56 -23.63 -3.06
N ASP A 616 -25.19 -24.72 -3.49
CA ASP A 616 -26.66 -24.79 -3.57
C ASP A 616 -27.32 -24.78 -2.18
N GLY A 617 -28.46 -24.09 -2.07
CA GLY A 617 -29.37 -24.21 -0.92
C GLY A 617 -29.16 -23.22 0.24
N ILE A 618 -28.21 -22.29 0.15
CA ILE A 618 -28.02 -21.21 1.14
C ILE A 618 -28.16 -19.85 0.45
N ASP A 619 -29.14 -19.04 0.91
CA ASP A 619 -29.27 -17.66 0.42
C ASP A 619 -28.20 -16.76 1.04
N ILE A 620 -27.08 -16.63 0.32
CA ILE A 620 -25.96 -15.77 0.71
C ILE A 620 -26.21 -14.29 0.38
N HIS A 621 -27.22 -13.92 -0.41
CA HIS A 621 -27.41 -12.53 -0.82
C HIS A 621 -27.80 -11.62 0.35
N ALA A 622 -28.62 -12.13 1.27
CA ALA A 622 -28.96 -11.43 2.51
C ALA A 622 -27.70 -11.18 3.37
N TYR A 623 -26.81 -12.18 3.46
CA TYR A 623 -25.54 -12.07 4.18
C TYR A 623 -24.56 -11.10 3.53
N VAL A 624 -24.45 -11.12 2.19
CA VAL A 624 -23.61 -10.19 1.44
C VAL A 624 -24.07 -8.75 1.67
N ARG A 625 -25.38 -8.49 1.64
CA ARG A 625 -25.94 -7.17 1.93
C ARG A 625 -25.56 -6.71 3.34
N TRP A 626 -25.79 -7.57 4.33
CA TRP A 626 -25.45 -7.28 5.73
C TRP A 626 -23.95 -7.01 5.92
N LEU A 627 -23.05 -7.83 5.38
CA LEU A 627 -21.60 -7.64 5.49
C LEU A 627 -21.17 -6.27 4.93
N ARG A 628 -21.77 -5.82 3.84
CA ARG A 628 -21.49 -4.50 3.26
C ARG A 628 -22.00 -3.36 4.14
N GLU A 629 -23.21 -3.50 4.69
CA GLU A 629 -23.79 -2.49 5.59
C GLU A 629 -22.95 -2.31 6.86
N VAL A 630 -22.36 -3.40 7.37
CA VAL A 630 -21.49 -3.39 8.57
C VAL A 630 -20.03 -3.00 8.26
N GLY A 631 -19.71 -2.72 6.98
CA GLY A 631 -18.44 -2.10 6.60
C GLY A 631 -17.38 -3.03 6.03
N ALA A 632 -17.74 -4.24 5.56
CA ALA A 632 -16.84 -5.03 4.72
C ALA A 632 -16.53 -4.27 3.42
N GLY A 633 -15.24 -4.02 3.14
CA GLY A 633 -14.79 -3.18 2.03
C GLY A 633 -14.65 -3.92 0.70
N LEU A 634 -15.10 -5.17 0.62
CA LEU A 634 -14.99 -6.01 -0.57
C LEU A 634 -16.17 -5.78 -1.55
N PRO A 635 -15.93 -5.90 -2.86
CA PRO A 635 -16.99 -5.99 -3.86
C PRO A 635 -17.99 -7.14 -3.55
N PRO A 636 -19.29 -7.01 -3.90
CA PRO A 636 -20.31 -8.02 -3.56
C PRO A 636 -20.00 -9.43 -4.09
N ASP A 637 -19.47 -9.51 -5.31
CA ASP A 637 -18.99 -10.73 -5.97
C ASP A 637 -17.84 -11.39 -5.21
N MET A 638 -16.90 -10.58 -4.69
CA MET A 638 -15.82 -11.08 -3.84
C MET A 638 -16.33 -11.57 -2.48
N ILE A 639 -17.34 -10.92 -1.89
CA ILE A 639 -17.97 -11.42 -0.64
C ILE A 639 -18.67 -12.76 -0.90
N VAL A 640 -19.41 -12.87 -2.01
CA VAL A 640 -20.03 -14.14 -2.44
C VAL A 640 -18.96 -15.24 -2.57
N TYR A 641 -17.85 -14.93 -3.23
CA TYR A 641 -16.72 -15.86 -3.38
C TYR A 641 -16.17 -16.31 -2.03
N VAL A 642 -15.94 -15.37 -1.10
CA VAL A 642 -15.45 -15.67 0.25
C VAL A 642 -16.42 -16.61 0.97
N LEU A 643 -17.71 -16.27 1.04
CA LEU A 643 -18.70 -17.07 1.75
C LEU A 643 -18.83 -18.49 1.19
N ASN A 644 -18.87 -18.64 -0.14
CA ASN A 644 -18.93 -19.95 -0.78
C ASN A 644 -17.69 -20.80 -0.49
N THR A 645 -16.50 -20.20 -0.51
CA THR A 645 -15.24 -20.90 -0.20
C THR A 645 -15.29 -21.47 1.23
N TYR A 646 -15.77 -20.69 2.20
CA TYR A 646 -15.94 -21.15 3.58
C TYR A 646 -16.99 -22.26 3.70
N LEU A 647 -18.15 -22.10 3.07
CA LEU A 647 -19.23 -23.10 3.09
C LEU A 647 -18.84 -24.44 2.45
N ARG A 648 -17.92 -24.43 1.48
CA ARG A 648 -17.42 -25.66 0.84
C ARG A 648 -16.44 -26.44 1.72
N LEU A 649 -15.62 -25.72 2.49
CA LEU A 649 -14.49 -26.33 3.19
C LEU A 649 -14.75 -26.57 4.67
N ILE A 650 -15.72 -25.87 5.27
CA ILE A 650 -16.17 -26.06 6.65
C ILE A 650 -17.56 -26.69 6.65
N ASN A 651 -17.64 -27.93 7.13
CA ASN A 651 -18.86 -28.75 7.06
C ASN A 651 -20.07 -28.16 7.81
N ASP A 652 -19.85 -27.32 8.82
CA ASP A 652 -20.93 -26.64 9.55
C ASP A 652 -21.17 -25.26 8.92
N PRO A 653 -22.32 -25.04 8.26
CA PRO A 653 -22.59 -23.78 7.57
C PRO A 653 -22.68 -22.59 8.53
N THR A 654 -23.11 -22.81 9.77
CA THR A 654 -23.20 -21.74 10.78
C THR A 654 -21.80 -21.30 11.19
N LYS A 655 -20.91 -22.26 11.46
CA LYS A 655 -19.49 -21.97 11.75
C LYS A 655 -18.80 -21.34 10.54
N ALA A 656 -19.03 -21.87 9.34
CA ALA A 656 -18.44 -21.35 8.11
C ALA A 656 -18.77 -19.85 7.91
N LEU A 657 -20.04 -19.48 8.04
CA LEU A 657 -20.48 -18.08 7.92
C LEU A 657 -19.95 -17.20 9.06
N ALA A 658 -19.88 -17.73 10.29
CA ALA A 658 -19.32 -17.00 11.43
C ALA A 658 -17.82 -16.73 11.27
N GLU A 659 -17.03 -17.72 10.86
CA GLU A 659 -15.59 -17.57 10.61
C GLU A 659 -15.31 -16.63 9.43
N ALA A 660 -16.07 -16.74 8.33
CA ALA A 660 -15.94 -15.83 7.19
C ALA A 660 -16.24 -14.38 7.61
N SER A 661 -17.29 -14.19 8.39
CA SER A 661 -17.66 -12.87 8.93
C SER A 661 -16.61 -12.35 9.91
N ALA A 662 -16.07 -13.21 10.78
CA ALA A 662 -15.00 -12.87 11.71
C ALA A 662 -13.75 -12.38 10.98
N GLY A 663 -13.29 -13.14 9.97
CA GLY A 663 -12.15 -12.81 9.13
C GLY A 663 -12.30 -11.49 8.36
N LEU A 664 -13.52 -11.02 8.12
CA LEU A 664 -13.85 -9.78 7.43
C LEU A 664 -14.10 -8.58 8.35
N LEU A 665 -14.56 -8.80 9.58
CA LEU A 665 -15.08 -7.74 10.45
C LEU A 665 -14.29 -7.55 11.73
N LEU A 666 -13.90 -8.63 12.40
CA LEU A 666 -13.33 -8.55 13.75
C LEU A 666 -11.91 -7.96 13.73
N GLY A 667 -11.55 -7.28 14.82
CA GLY A 667 -10.25 -6.63 15.00
C GLY A 667 -10.07 -5.30 14.26
N ARG A 668 -11.01 -4.92 13.38
CA ARG A 668 -10.96 -3.69 12.55
C ARG A 668 -11.83 -2.57 13.08
N ASP A 669 -12.93 -2.93 13.74
CA ASP A 669 -13.89 -2.04 14.37
C ASP A 669 -14.13 -2.54 15.81
N PRO A 670 -14.17 -1.65 16.83
CA PRO A 670 -14.40 -2.05 18.22
C PRO A 670 -15.72 -2.79 18.46
N ALA A 671 -16.75 -2.64 17.61
CA ALA A 671 -17.99 -3.40 17.73
C ALA A 671 -18.84 -3.34 16.44
N PRO A 672 -18.71 -4.31 15.51
CA PRO A 672 -19.59 -4.36 14.34
C PRO A 672 -21.07 -4.47 14.77
N ASP A 673 -21.97 -3.71 14.14
CA ASP A 673 -23.40 -3.78 14.43
C ASP A 673 -23.99 -5.11 13.92
N LEU A 674 -24.25 -6.03 14.85
CA LEU A 674 -24.82 -7.34 14.54
C LEU A 674 -26.36 -7.36 14.56
N SER A 675 -27.02 -6.22 14.79
CA SER A 675 -28.48 -6.14 15.00
C SER A 675 -29.29 -6.59 13.78
N ASN A 676 -28.82 -6.26 12.58
CA ASN A 676 -29.50 -6.54 11.30
C ASN A 676 -29.04 -7.84 10.60
N LEU A 677 -28.40 -8.76 11.33
CA LEU A 677 -27.99 -10.05 10.79
C LEU A 677 -29.22 -10.84 10.29
N PRO A 678 -29.18 -11.50 9.10
CA PRO A 678 -30.31 -12.25 8.56
C PRO A 678 -30.89 -13.27 9.56
N GLU A 679 -32.23 -13.36 9.64
CA GLU A 679 -32.92 -14.19 10.66
C GLU A 679 -32.55 -15.68 10.57
N THR A 680 -32.32 -16.19 9.36
CA THR A 680 -31.90 -17.58 9.12
C THR A 680 -30.50 -17.83 9.68
N ASN A 681 -30.41 -18.54 10.81
CA ASN A 681 -29.18 -18.82 11.59
C ASN A 681 -28.54 -17.59 12.27
N GLY A 682 -29.16 -16.42 12.23
CA GLY A 682 -28.60 -15.19 12.78
C GLY A 682 -28.30 -15.27 14.28
N GLY A 683 -29.17 -15.90 15.07
CA GLY A 683 -28.94 -16.07 16.52
C GLY A 683 -27.65 -16.82 16.84
N SER A 684 -27.42 -17.96 16.17
CA SER A 684 -26.24 -18.80 16.37
C SER A 684 -24.97 -18.14 15.85
N ILE A 685 -25.02 -17.48 14.69
CA ILE A 685 -23.85 -16.77 14.14
C ILE A 685 -23.48 -15.58 15.03
N ARG A 686 -24.46 -14.82 15.54
CA ARG A 686 -24.21 -13.74 16.49
C ARG A 686 -23.56 -14.24 17.77
N GLN A 687 -24.02 -15.38 18.28
CA GLN A 687 -23.39 -16.03 19.45
C GLN A 687 -21.94 -16.40 19.16
N LEU A 688 -21.68 -17.10 18.05
CA LEU A 688 -20.32 -17.50 17.66
C LEU A 688 -19.40 -16.29 17.43
N LEU A 689 -19.86 -15.25 16.74
CA LEU A 689 -19.09 -14.01 16.58
C LEU A 689 -18.77 -13.36 17.92
N GLY A 690 -19.72 -13.37 18.86
CA GLY A 690 -19.50 -12.92 20.23
C GLY A 690 -18.41 -13.74 20.93
N GLU A 691 -18.48 -15.07 20.87
CA GLU A 691 -17.48 -15.98 21.42
C GLU A 691 -16.09 -15.75 20.80
N LEU A 692 -16.02 -15.59 19.47
CA LEU A 692 -14.78 -15.30 18.75
C LEU A 692 -14.17 -13.97 19.18
N SER A 693 -14.97 -12.91 19.23
CA SER A 693 -14.54 -11.58 19.65
C SER A 693 -14.04 -11.53 21.09
N ALA A 694 -14.50 -12.45 21.93
CA ALA A 694 -14.09 -12.56 23.33
C ALA A 694 -12.75 -13.29 23.51
N THR A 695 -12.22 -13.97 22.50
CA THR A 695 -10.93 -14.67 22.62
C THR A 695 -9.76 -13.69 22.64
N ASP A 696 -8.74 -13.97 23.47
CA ASP A 696 -7.53 -13.14 23.61
C ASP A 696 -6.87 -12.87 22.25
N ALA A 697 -6.84 -13.88 21.37
CA ALA A 697 -6.22 -13.75 20.05
C ALA A 697 -6.92 -12.74 19.13
N TRP A 698 -8.25 -12.61 19.23
CA TRP A 698 -9.01 -11.58 18.50
C TRP A 698 -8.95 -10.21 19.19
N GLN A 699 -8.87 -10.17 20.52
CA GLN A 699 -8.69 -8.91 21.26
C GLN A 699 -7.30 -8.29 20.97
N ASP A 700 -6.28 -9.13 20.88
CA ASP A 700 -4.92 -8.71 20.52
C ASP A 700 -4.82 -8.16 19.09
N ALA A 701 -5.74 -8.55 18.20
CA ALA A 701 -5.76 -8.10 16.80
C ALA A 701 -5.82 -6.57 16.68
N VAL A 702 -6.51 -5.90 17.60
CA VAL A 702 -6.68 -4.44 17.63
C VAL A 702 -5.35 -3.70 17.62
N HIS A 703 -4.27 -4.30 18.15
CA HIS A 703 -2.96 -3.67 18.18
C HIS A 703 -2.32 -3.51 16.79
N TYR A 704 -2.76 -4.28 15.80
CA TYR A 704 -2.22 -4.26 14.44
C TYR A 704 -2.94 -3.28 13.51
N PHE A 705 -4.10 -2.75 13.93
CA PHE A 705 -4.93 -1.86 13.12
C PHE A 705 -4.95 -0.45 13.72
N LEU A 706 -5.04 0.55 12.84
CA LEU A 706 -5.42 1.90 13.25
C LEU A 706 -6.92 1.87 13.53
N MET A 707 -7.30 2.06 14.78
CA MET A 707 -8.71 2.27 15.12
C MET A 707 -9.09 3.63 14.54
N GLY A 708 -9.97 3.65 13.54
CA GLY A 708 -10.49 4.91 13.01
C GLY A 708 -11.12 5.72 14.14
N ASP A 709 -10.84 7.02 14.20
CA ASP A 709 -11.62 7.93 15.02
C ASP A 709 -13.08 7.87 14.51
N THR A 710 -13.91 7.13 15.24
CA THR A 710 -15.36 7.10 15.00
C THR A 710 -15.91 8.46 15.41
N ARG A 711 -16.01 9.38 14.44
CA ARG A 711 -16.77 10.62 14.54
C ARG A 711 -18.17 10.45 13.98
#